data_AF-A0A847VEQ3-F1
#
_entry.id   AF-A0A847VEQ3-F1
#
_cell.length_a   1.000
_cell.length_b   1.000
_cell.length_c   1.000
_cell.angle_alpha   90.00
_cell.angle_beta   90.00
_cell.angle_gamma   90.00
#
_symmetry.space_group_name_H-M   'P 1'
#
loop_
_entity.id
_entity.type
_entity.pdbx_description
1 polymer ?
#
loop_
_entity_poly.entity_id
_entity_poly.type
_entity_poly.pdbx_seq_one_letter_code
_entity_poly.pdbx_strand_id
1 'polypeptide(L)'
;MESPVYSKEYYHNLKQNKDFPRVNGPIYDMVLSEDGNTLYLGGDFSQIGDIGGIGVVYERDNLAAINLSDYSITSWAPVVDGLIRVIEVYGDSVYIGGDFNNVNEIYTGEFAKLNSDGSLNTDCMPNIHSSEEPKTVYSIEVTSNYIYIGGGFNKIGTSENEETVSNLVRLNNNINCTWDSSWTPSPNGGVFDIEVDGDSIYIGGGFNSINDTHTGEFAKLNPDGSLNESCTPNIHTFDQGPPSTVYNITLTDEYIYIGGSFDSIANYSKNVYGLIRLENSNNCAWDSSWIPKVYRDQYAAVLTISPVGNDLFVGGSFEYIGGLGYTEFAIIDGDTGDAIQYWNPNILSAPLSTVHSSIFDGEQLYIGGTFYSVRGNTNYRHLASYTYSYDVVPTIEINTIEDLDSIREDLIANYKLTKDLDFNDCSSYADCGNKEKYTTDKGWIPIGSFNFETQTSDLYNGTFDGQGHTISNIYINNMELFSAGLFGFVGTKGIVKNIGIENADITASFMSGGLVGGLMGKVENSYSKGNIVGYVCVGGLVGGQGLDILLELLGSENLVPSIISNSYSEATVTAENSYESSAGGLIGCNAGDVINSYSTGVVSGEDTIGGLIGADWGEAHVINSYWDKETSGQTISDGGIGKTTSQMKSIATYENWDIIGMSNFNPSNPNKWYIDEENDYPRLFWEYQAPEINTKPATDITWNKATLNGELVEIADESSVQVYYEYKKSGDVWSVSPHSTKTTTSTHSYELTDLEKETKYEYRAVVSWRDVGKVYGETLSFMTLSLPTIPTTFGPISSNIDLIKNISNTERDLVLTRADIGSITFSPGLDLLENINELLQLEEYLIVEYVPIKNIFRARIHSTGLSYLATKPAVIQYLNISQKLGITGLTEDNFKNRLYISVYNDSDTLVSNTDSYFSWDNVTYDPVTDTLILPVNHFSEYVLGTNQLAQTGMNILPVLLIALGMFTSISVVRIIKKRDDKIVET
;
A
#
# COMPACT_ATOMS: atom_id res chain seq x y z
N MET A 1 -7.46 3.05 -16.58
CA MET A 1 -7.75 2.87 -15.15
C MET A 1 -6.42 3.05 -14.46
N GLU A 2 -6.17 4.25 -13.98
CA GLU A 2 -5.02 4.52 -13.11
C GLU A 2 -5.38 3.99 -11.73
N SER A 3 -4.58 3.06 -11.21
CA SER A 3 -4.70 2.62 -9.83
C SER A 3 -4.27 3.76 -8.90
N PRO A 4 -4.99 4.03 -7.79
CA PRO A 4 -4.50 4.94 -6.78
C PRO A 4 -3.18 4.37 -6.23
N VAL A 5 -2.15 5.21 -6.22
CA VAL A 5 -0.87 4.94 -5.58
C VAL A 5 -1.13 4.88 -4.08
N TYR A 6 -1.26 3.69 -3.52
CA TYR A 6 -1.15 3.50 -2.08
C TYR A 6 0.32 3.69 -1.71
N SER A 7 0.62 4.70 -0.89
CA SER A 7 1.89 4.81 -0.19
C SER A 7 2.07 3.53 0.63
N LYS A 8 3.01 2.68 0.23
CA LYS A 8 3.40 1.53 1.06
C LYS A 8 4.30 2.08 2.16
N GLU A 9 3.77 2.18 3.37
CA GLU A 9 4.58 2.47 4.56
C GLU A 9 5.43 1.22 4.88
N TYR A 10 6.75 1.36 4.84
CA TYR A 10 7.71 0.31 5.22
C TYR A 10 8.46 0.75 6.49
N TYR A 11 8.89 -0.22 7.32
CA TYR A 11 9.89 0.05 8.36
C TYR A 11 11.30 -0.09 7.81
N HIS A 12 12.16 0.84 8.23
CA HIS A 12 13.60 0.80 8.01
C HIS A 12 14.24 0.11 9.21
N ASN A 13 14.63 -1.15 9.04
CA ASN A 13 15.31 -1.90 10.08
C ASN A 13 16.81 -1.96 9.79
N LEU A 14 17.62 -1.38 10.68
CA LEU A 14 19.08 -1.45 10.63
C LEU A 14 19.63 -2.24 11.83
N LYS A 15 20.24 -3.39 11.56
CA LYS A 15 20.86 -4.26 12.57
C LYS A 15 22.38 -4.23 12.45
N GLN A 16 23.06 -3.74 13.49
CA GLN A 16 24.53 -3.62 13.50
C GLN A 16 25.21 -5.00 13.39
N ASN A 17 26.18 -5.10 12.48
CA ASN A 17 27.05 -6.26 12.31
C ASN A 17 28.20 -6.20 13.32
N LYS A 18 28.10 -7.00 14.39
CA LYS A 18 29.07 -6.97 15.51
C LYS A 18 30.42 -7.61 15.19
N ASP A 19 30.44 -8.47 14.18
CA ASP A 19 31.65 -9.16 13.74
C ASP A 19 32.42 -8.38 12.67
N PHE A 20 31.92 -7.19 12.30
CA PHE A 20 32.58 -6.34 11.30
C PHE A 20 33.94 -5.82 11.83
N PRO A 21 34.99 -5.72 10.98
CA PRO A 21 36.31 -5.34 11.43
C PRO A 21 36.37 -3.91 11.97
N ARG A 22 37.29 -3.69 12.91
CA ARG A 22 37.53 -2.37 13.51
C ARG A 22 38.78 -1.75 12.91
N VAL A 23 38.81 -0.42 12.84
CA VAL A 23 39.95 0.38 12.37
C VAL A 23 40.39 1.38 13.45
N ASN A 24 41.67 1.72 13.50
CA ASN A 24 42.20 2.61 14.54
C ASN A 24 42.22 4.10 14.20
N GLY A 25 41.86 4.49 12.98
CA GLY A 25 41.79 5.87 12.51
C GLY A 25 40.70 6.10 11.47
N PRO A 26 40.51 7.37 11.02
CA PRO A 26 39.41 7.75 10.15
C PRO A 26 39.39 7.02 8.81
N ILE A 27 38.18 6.75 8.33
CA ILE A 27 37.91 6.34 6.94
C ILE A 27 37.35 7.55 6.21
N TYR A 28 37.97 7.92 5.08
CA TYR A 28 37.50 9.02 4.25
C TYR A 28 36.68 8.53 3.07
N ASP A 29 37.02 7.36 2.52
CA ASP A 29 36.26 6.80 1.42
C ASP A 29 36.32 5.28 1.40
N MET A 30 35.32 4.68 0.75
CA MET A 30 35.15 3.25 0.62
C MET A 30 34.54 2.96 -0.76
N VAL A 31 34.87 1.80 -1.33
CA VAL A 31 34.26 1.34 -2.59
C VAL A 31 34.15 -0.17 -2.63
N LEU A 32 33.11 -0.69 -3.26
CA LEU A 32 32.94 -2.13 -3.50
C LEU A 32 33.70 -2.56 -4.76
N SER A 33 34.20 -3.80 -4.77
CA SER A 33 34.59 -4.44 -6.01
C SER A 33 33.39 -4.58 -6.96
N GLU A 34 33.63 -4.66 -8.27
CA GLU A 34 32.55 -4.82 -9.27
C GLU A 34 31.63 -6.03 -9.00
N ASP A 35 32.16 -7.08 -8.37
CA ASP A 35 31.41 -8.27 -7.99
C ASP A 35 30.72 -8.18 -6.61
N GLY A 36 30.88 -7.05 -5.90
CA GLY A 36 30.32 -6.79 -4.58
C GLY A 36 30.91 -7.63 -3.44
N ASN A 37 31.96 -8.43 -3.70
CA ASN A 37 32.50 -9.36 -2.69
C ASN A 37 33.57 -8.75 -1.78
N THR A 38 34.17 -7.63 -2.19
CA THR A 38 35.27 -6.97 -1.48
C THR A 38 34.95 -5.51 -1.23
N LEU A 39 35.09 -5.06 0.02
CA LEU A 39 35.05 -3.65 0.37
C LEU A 39 36.47 -3.11 0.52
N TYR A 40 36.85 -2.16 -0.33
CA TYR A 40 38.11 -1.42 -0.21
C TYR A 40 37.91 -0.18 0.66
N LEU A 41 38.92 0.13 1.46
CA LEU A 41 38.91 1.23 2.42
C LEU A 41 40.10 2.15 2.20
N GLY A 42 39.85 3.45 2.14
CA GLY A 42 40.86 4.52 2.13
C GLY A 42 40.68 5.47 3.31
N GLY A 43 41.77 5.79 4.02
CA GLY A 43 41.67 6.62 5.21
C GLY A 43 43.00 7.17 5.74
N ASP A 44 43.00 7.46 7.04
CA ASP A 44 44.20 7.75 7.84
C ASP A 44 44.24 6.78 9.03
N PHE A 45 44.75 5.58 8.79
CA PHE A 45 44.77 4.51 9.78
C PHE A 45 46.00 3.61 9.61
N SER A 46 46.43 3.02 10.72
CA SER A 46 47.59 2.12 10.76
C SER A 46 47.21 0.65 11.01
N GLN A 47 45.99 0.39 11.49
CA GLN A 47 45.58 -0.96 11.91
C GLN A 47 44.11 -1.24 11.59
N ILE A 48 43.84 -2.50 11.24
CA ILE A 48 42.49 -3.04 11.06
C ILE A 48 42.38 -4.48 11.60
N GLY A 49 41.19 -4.89 12.05
CA GLY A 49 40.90 -6.24 12.54
C GLY A 49 40.17 -6.24 13.89
N ASP A 50 40.48 -7.19 14.78
CA ASP A 50 39.87 -7.29 16.12
C ASP A 50 40.58 -6.38 17.15
N ILE A 51 40.63 -5.08 16.87
CA ILE A 51 41.31 -4.09 17.72
C ILE A 51 40.64 -4.04 19.11
N GLY A 52 41.43 -4.29 20.14
CA GLY A 52 40.96 -4.36 21.53
C GLY A 52 40.25 -5.66 21.90
N GLY A 53 40.15 -6.63 20.98
CA GLY A 53 39.65 -7.98 21.23
C GLY A 53 40.77 -9.01 21.43
N ILE A 54 40.46 -10.28 21.13
CA ILE A 54 41.39 -11.42 21.28
C ILE A 54 41.83 -12.02 19.94
N GLY A 55 41.26 -11.52 18.84
CA GLY A 55 41.54 -11.93 17.47
C GLY A 55 42.78 -11.27 16.86
N VAL A 56 42.88 -11.34 15.53
CA VAL A 56 44.05 -10.86 14.78
C VAL A 56 43.89 -9.38 14.43
N VAL A 57 44.97 -8.62 14.60
CA VAL A 57 45.12 -7.23 14.13
C VAL A 57 46.16 -7.23 13.01
N TYR A 58 45.85 -6.49 11.94
CA TYR A 58 46.68 -6.35 10.76
C TYR A 58 47.20 -4.91 10.67
N GLU A 59 48.51 -4.75 10.48
CA GLU A 59 49.10 -3.45 10.13
C GLU A 59 48.77 -3.11 8.67
N ARG A 60 48.38 -1.86 8.44
CA ARG A 60 47.99 -1.33 7.13
C ARG A 60 48.41 0.12 7.04
N ASP A 61 48.93 0.55 5.91
CA ASP A 61 49.27 1.95 5.68
C ASP A 61 48.11 2.59 4.91
N ASN A 62 47.08 3.07 5.62
CA ASN A 62 45.94 3.84 5.08
C ASN A 62 45.02 3.16 4.06
N LEU A 63 45.34 1.93 3.65
CA LEU A 63 44.57 1.13 2.69
C LEU A 63 44.30 -0.27 3.23
N ALA A 64 43.09 -0.77 3.05
CA ALA A 64 42.71 -2.12 3.40
C ALA A 64 41.60 -2.64 2.50
N ALA A 65 41.43 -3.96 2.44
CA ALA A 65 40.30 -4.59 1.78
C ALA A 65 39.72 -5.71 2.66
N ILE A 66 38.39 -5.77 2.74
CA ILE A 66 37.62 -6.72 3.55
C ILE A 66 36.85 -7.64 2.60
N ASN A 67 36.94 -8.95 2.80
CA ASN A 67 36.06 -9.91 2.16
C ASN A 67 34.69 -9.87 2.84
N LEU A 68 33.63 -9.54 2.11
CA LEU A 68 32.29 -9.33 2.68
C LEU A 68 31.54 -10.63 3.00
N SER A 69 32.01 -11.77 2.49
CA SER A 69 31.38 -13.07 2.79
C SER A 69 31.66 -13.57 4.21
N ASP A 70 32.81 -13.19 4.79
CA ASP A 70 33.26 -13.67 6.10
C ASP A 70 33.94 -12.58 6.97
N TYR A 71 33.96 -11.33 6.50
CA TYR A 71 34.60 -10.18 7.13
C TYR A 71 36.11 -10.33 7.38
N SER A 72 36.78 -11.25 6.69
CA SER A 72 38.23 -11.39 6.79
C SER A 72 38.98 -10.24 6.10
N ILE A 73 40.07 -9.79 6.71
CA ILE A 73 40.99 -8.83 6.08
C ILE A 73 41.81 -9.56 5.02
N THR A 74 41.76 -9.09 3.77
CA THR A 74 42.46 -9.74 2.65
C THR A 74 43.97 -9.51 2.70
N SER A 75 44.71 -10.21 1.83
CA SER A 75 46.16 -9.99 1.64
C SER A 75 46.50 -8.73 0.84
N TRP A 76 45.51 -8.00 0.32
CA TRP A 76 45.70 -6.74 -0.38
C TRP A 76 46.15 -5.67 0.62
N ALA A 77 47.42 -5.27 0.52
CA ALA A 77 48.07 -4.34 1.45
C ALA A 77 49.14 -3.48 0.75
N PRO A 78 48.73 -2.54 -0.13
CA PRO A 78 49.64 -1.54 -0.67
C PRO A 78 50.20 -0.64 0.44
N VAL A 79 51.43 -0.16 0.26
CA VAL A 79 52.07 0.80 1.19
C VAL A 79 51.98 2.19 0.60
N VAL A 80 51.33 3.12 1.30
CA VAL A 80 51.27 4.55 0.93
C VAL A 80 51.83 5.41 2.05
N ASP A 81 52.47 6.53 1.70
CA ASP A 81 53.15 7.40 2.66
C ASP A 81 52.29 8.53 3.24
N GLY A 82 51.01 8.55 2.87
CA GLY A 82 50.06 9.58 3.26
C GLY A 82 48.62 9.08 3.19
N LEU A 83 47.70 9.94 3.60
CA LEU A 83 46.29 9.58 3.76
C LEU A 83 45.59 9.45 2.39
N ILE A 84 44.56 8.62 2.35
CA ILE A 84 43.73 8.40 1.16
C ILE A 84 42.40 9.14 1.33
N ARG A 85 41.99 9.86 0.30
CA ARG A 85 40.76 10.68 0.27
C ARG A 85 39.68 10.11 -0.63
N VAL A 86 40.08 9.41 -1.68
CA VAL A 86 39.17 8.77 -2.63
C VAL A 86 39.75 7.43 -3.08
N ILE A 87 38.87 6.44 -3.23
CA ILE A 87 39.19 5.13 -3.77
C ILE A 87 38.11 4.72 -4.77
N GLU A 88 38.51 4.33 -5.97
CA GLU A 88 37.57 4.00 -7.06
C GLU A 88 37.94 2.65 -7.70
N VAL A 89 36.97 1.90 -8.20
CA VAL A 89 37.19 0.58 -8.81
C VAL A 89 36.67 0.54 -10.23
N TYR A 90 37.51 0.08 -11.15
CA TYR A 90 37.10 -0.20 -12.53
C TYR A 90 37.80 -1.46 -13.05
N GLY A 91 37.01 -2.47 -13.41
CA GLY A 91 37.47 -3.82 -13.65
C GLY A 91 38.24 -4.40 -12.46
N ASP A 92 39.41 -4.98 -12.74
CA ASP A 92 40.31 -5.54 -11.73
C ASP A 92 41.25 -4.49 -11.09
N SER A 93 41.11 -3.20 -11.42
CA SER A 93 42.01 -2.15 -10.96
C SER A 93 41.37 -1.30 -9.86
N VAL A 94 42.22 -0.89 -8.90
CA VAL A 94 41.85 0.04 -7.84
C VAL A 94 42.59 1.35 -8.06
N TYR A 95 41.89 2.47 -8.04
CA TYR A 95 42.44 3.81 -8.22
C TYR A 95 42.38 4.53 -6.89
N ILE A 96 43.46 5.21 -6.52
CA ILE A 96 43.56 5.91 -5.23
C ILE A 96 43.99 7.35 -5.45
N GLY A 97 43.42 8.25 -4.67
CA GLY A 97 43.76 9.67 -4.62
C GLY A 97 43.82 10.19 -3.19
N GLY A 98 44.71 11.14 -2.91
CA GLY A 98 44.85 11.68 -1.56
C GLY A 98 46.03 12.62 -1.37
N ASP A 99 46.44 12.78 -0.11
CA ASP A 99 47.63 13.54 0.31
C ASP A 99 48.76 12.54 0.55
N PHE A 100 49.22 11.92 -0.53
CA PHE A 100 50.36 11.02 -0.55
C PHE A 100 51.25 11.38 -1.74
N ASN A 101 52.50 10.90 -1.71
CA ASN A 101 53.45 11.11 -2.81
C ASN A 101 53.98 9.79 -3.37
N ASN A 102 53.99 8.74 -2.55
CA ASN A 102 54.62 7.49 -2.89
C ASN A 102 53.70 6.30 -2.63
N VAL A 103 53.71 5.36 -3.57
CA VAL A 103 53.10 4.04 -3.43
C VAL A 103 54.20 2.99 -3.57
N ASN A 104 54.33 2.12 -2.58
CA ASN A 104 55.38 1.10 -2.51
C ASN A 104 56.78 1.70 -2.78
N GLU A 105 57.08 2.83 -2.14
CA GLU A 105 58.33 3.62 -2.27
C GLU A 105 58.59 4.25 -3.65
N ILE A 106 57.63 4.18 -4.58
CA ILE A 106 57.72 4.80 -5.91
C ILE A 106 56.89 6.09 -5.92
N TYR A 107 57.50 7.18 -6.39
CA TYR A 107 56.80 8.46 -6.55
C TYR A 107 55.74 8.37 -7.65
N THR A 108 54.50 8.68 -7.29
CA THR A 108 53.32 8.70 -8.17
C THR A 108 52.61 10.05 -8.18
N GLY A 109 53.04 10.98 -7.32
CA GLY A 109 52.22 12.12 -6.93
C GLY A 109 51.01 11.67 -6.10
N GLU A 110 49.94 12.45 -6.18
CA GLU A 110 48.71 12.37 -5.36
C GLU A 110 47.65 11.40 -5.95
N PHE A 111 47.98 10.68 -7.03
CA PHE A 111 47.12 9.71 -7.71
C PHE A 111 47.90 8.44 -8.08
N ALA A 112 47.30 7.27 -7.92
CA ALA A 112 47.87 6.02 -8.40
C ALA A 112 46.81 5.01 -8.85
N LYS A 113 47.20 4.17 -9.81
CA LYS A 113 46.46 2.96 -10.21
C LYS A 113 47.16 1.72 -9.66
N LEU A 114 46.40 0.85 -9.00
CA LEU A 114 46.84 -0.41 -8.44
C LEU A 114 46.24 -1.58 -9.22
N ASN A 115 47.00 -2.66 -9.35
CA ASN A 115 46.49 -3.93 -9.86
C ASN A 115 45.65 -4.64 -8.78
N SER A 116 44.93 -5.70 -9.16
CA SER A 116 44.08 -6.48 -8.23
C SER A 116 44.82 -7.11 -7.05
N ASP A 117 46.14 -7.29 -7.15
CA ASP A 117 46.99 -7.79 -6.07
C ASP A 117 47.53 -6.68 -5.14
N GLY A 118 47.24 -5.41 -5.44
CA GLY A 118 47.71 -4.24 -4.69
C GLY A 118 49.08 -3.71 -5.11
N SER A 119 49.71 -4.31 -6.12
CA SER A 119 50.94 -3.77 -6.71
C SER A 119 50.64 -2.49 -7.53
N LEU A 120 51.61 -1.56 -7.54
CA LEU A 120 51.51 -0.33 -8.33
C LEU A 120 51.53 -0.67 -9.84
N ASN A 121 50.59 -0.11 -10.60
CA ASN A 121 50.59 -0.20 -12.05
C ASN A 121 51.54 0.85 -12.65
N THR A 122 52.77 0.44 -12.98
CA THR A 122 53.82 1.35 -13.46
C THR A 122 53.61 1.85 -14.90
N ASP A 123 52.64 1.30 -15.63
CA ASP A 123 52.30 1.82 -16.96
C ASP A 123 51.40 3.07 -16.86
N CYS A 124 50.73 3.26 -15.72
CA CYS A 124 49.81 4.38 -15.44
C CYS A 124 50.43 5.32 -14.40
N MET A 125 51.28 6.27 -14.84
CA MET A 125 51.97 7.21 -13.95
C MET A 125 51.88 8.67 -14.46
N PRO A 126 50.71 9.31 -14.35
CA PRO A 126 50.52 10.70 -14.77
C PRO A 126 51.24 11.71 -13.85
N ASN A 127 51.57 11.32 -12.61
CA ASN A 127 52.25 12.16 -11.62
C ASN A 127 51.54 13.49 -11.36
N ILE A 128 50.26 13.40 -11.00
CA ILE A 128 49.43 14.56 -10.63
C ILE A 128 49.86 15.02 -9.24
N HIS A 129 50.11 16.31 -9.05
CA HIS A 129 50.55 16.85 -7.77
C HIS A 129 50.31 18.36 -7.67
N SER A 130 50.44 18.92 -6.46
CA SER A 130 50.39 20.36 -6.23
C SER A 130 51.70 20.94 -5.71
N SER A 131 52.06 22.13 -6.20
CA SER A 131 53.18 22.92 -5.66
C SER A 131 52.79 23.74 -4.42
N GLU A 132 51.49 23.92 -4.16
CA GLU A 132 50.93 24.73 -3.07
C GLU A 132 49.78 23.98 -2.37
N GLU A 133 49.41 24.36 -1.15
CA GLU A 133 48.25 23.76 -0.49
C GLU A 133 46.93 24.26 -1.13
N PRO A 134 45.91 23.40 -1.29
CA PRO A 134 45.84 22.00 -0.82
C PRO A 134 46.46 20.98 -1.79
N LYS A 135 47.25 20.03 -1.28
CA LYS A 135 47.86 18.92 -2.03
C LYS A 135 46.98 17.67 -2.00
N THR A 136 45.92 17.62 -2.79
CA THR A 136 44.99 16.50 -2.68
C THR A 136 44.22 16.26 -3.96
N VAL A 137 44.12 14.97 -4.34
CA VAL A 137 43.06 14.46 -5.20
C VAL A 137 41.86 14.09 -4.32
N TYR A 138 40.70 14.69 -4.59
CA TYR A 138 39.46 14.48 -3.81
C TYR A 138 38.46 13.58 -4.52
N SER A 139 38.49 13.49 -5.85
CA SER A 139 37.55 12.67 -6.62
C SER A 139 38.22 12.05 -7.84
N ILE A 140 37.85 10.81 -8.13
CA ILE A 140 38.27 10.04 -9.29
C ILE A 140 37.02 9.37 -9.84
N GLU A 141 36.74 9.56 -11.13
CA GLU A 141 35.64 8.87 -11.81
C GLU A 141 36.17 8.15 -13.05
N VAL A 142 35.88 6.85 -13.17
CA VAL A 142 36.53 5.96 -14.15
C VAL A 142 35.53 5.35 -15.11
N THR A 143 35.74 5.61 -16.40
CA THR A 143 35.01 4.98 -17.50
C THR A 143 35.93 4.07 -18.32
N SER A 144 35.35 3.32 -19.26
CA SER A 144 36.13 2.48 -20.20
C SER A 144 37.20 3.24 -21.00
N ASN A 145 36.97 4.53 -21.28
CA ASN A 145 37.86 5.33 -22.12
C ASN A 145 38.66 6.35 -21.31
N TYR A 146 38.09 6.89 -20.23
CA TYR A 146 38.63 8.06 -19.55
C TYR A 146 38.66 7.87 -18.04
N ILE A 147 39.63 8.53 -17.40
CA ILE A 147 39.72 8.74 -15.96
C ILE A 147 39.60 10.25 -15.75
N TYR A 148 38.59 10.70 -15.02
CA TYR A 148 38.41 12.08 -14.61
C TYR A 148 38.94 12.22 -13.18
N ILE A 149 39.75 13.25 -12.93
CA ILE A 149 40.42 13.43 -11.64
C ILE A 149 40.22 14.87 -11.20
N GLY A 150 39.63 15.05 -10.02
CA GLY A 150 39.34 16.33 -9.39
C GLY A 150 40.09 16.49 -8.08
N GLY A 151 40.58 17.70 -7.80
CA GLY A 151 41.35 17.96 -6.59
C GLY A 151 41.80 19.41 -6.43
N GLY A 152 42.74 19.63 -5.54
CA GLY A 152 43.47 20.90 -5.33
C GLY A 152 44.82 20.98 -6.06
N PHE A 153 45.05 20.10 -7.02
CA PHE A 153 46.33 20.00 -7.72
C PHE A 153 46.45 21.03 -8.85
N ASN A 154 47.69 21.41 -9.15
CA ASN A 154 47.99 22.38 -10.21
C ASN A 154 49.05 21.90 -11.21
N LYS A 155 49.59 20.69 -11.03
CA LYS A 155 50.62 20.09 -11.89
C LYS A 155 50.31 18.67 -12.32
N ILE A 156 50.85 18.31 -13.49
CA ILE A 156 50.89 16.94 -14.00
C ILE A 156 52.25 16.68 -14.67
N GLY A 157 52.76 15.45 -14.56
CA GLY A 157 54.07 15.05 -15.11
C GLY A 157 55.18 15.03 -14.07
N THR A 158 56.41 14.73 -14.51
CA THR A 158 57.59 14.71 -13.65
C THR A 158 58.32 16.05 -13.69
N SER A 159 59.31 16.26 -12.82
CA SER A 159 60.14 17.46 -12.82
C SER A 159 60.88 17.74 -14.15
N GLU A 160 61.00 16.75 -15.05
CA GLU A 160 61.59 16.92 -16.38
C GLU A 160 60.58 17.35 -17.48
N ASN A 161 59.28 17.15 -17.26
CA ASN A 161 58.21 17.35 -18.26
C ASN A 161 56.87 17.79 -17.63
N GLU A 162 56.95 18.61 -16.58
CA GLU A 162 55.79 19.09 -15.81
C GLU A 162 54.98 20.14 -16.59
N GLU A 163 53.65 20.02 -16.53
CA GLU A 163 52.69 20.93 -17.17
C GLU A 163 51.71 21.47 -16.12
N THR A 164 51.16 22.67 -16.36
CA THR A 164 50.20 23.30 -15.45
C THR A 164 48.77 22.90 -15.80
N VAL A 165 47.99 22.53 -14.80
CA VAL A 165 46.56 22.17 -14.90
C VAL A 165 45.77 22.91 -13.82
N SER A 166 44.44 22.93 -13.92
CA SER A 166 43.57 23.69 -13.01
C SER A 166 42.56 22.77 -12.32
N ASN A 167 42.98 22.07 -11.26
CA ASN A 167 42.11 21.30 -10.33
C ASN A 167 41.28 20.14 -10.93
N LEU A 168 41.28 19.97 -12.25
CA LEU A 168 40.49 18.98 -12.98
C LEU A 168 41.25 18.53 -14.24
N VAL A 169 41.43 17.21 -14.40
CA VAL A 169 42.08 16.63 -15.59
C VAL A 169 41.35 15.38 -16.07
N ARG A 170 41.59 15.04 -17.34
CA ARG A 170 41.15 13.79 -17.96
C ARG A 170 42.35 12.99 -18.47
N LEU A 171 42.40 11.71 -18.16
CA LEU A 171 43.39 10.76 -18.67
C LEU A 171 42.71 9.74 -19.57
N ASN A 172 43.45 9.19 -20.54
CA ASN A 172 42.98 8.09 -21.38
C ASN A 172 43.18 6.76 -20.64
N ASN A 173 42.10 6.18 -20.11
CA ASN A 173 42.14 4.92 -19.37
C ASN A 173 42.64 3.76 -20.26
N ASN A 174 42.23 3.77 -21.54
CA ASN A 174 42.56 2.75 -22.53
C ASN A 174 43.98 2.88 -23.12
N ILE A 175 44.70 3.96 -22.81
CA ILE A 175 46.07 4.21 -23.29
C ILE A 175 46.94 4.62 -22.09
N ASN A 176 47.12 3.69 -21.14
CA ASN A 176 48.08 3.79 -20.05
C ASN A 176 48.03 5.13 -19.27
N CYS A 177 46.83 5.64 -19.02
CA CYS A 177 46.60 6.88 -18.27
C CYS A 177 47.32 8.11 -18.84
N THR A 178 47.53 8.15 -20.16
CA THR A 178 48.08 9.32 -20.84
C THR A 178 47.14 10.53 -20.70
N TRP A 179 47.71 11.68 -20.32
CA TRP A 179 46.94 12.92 -20.16
C TRP A 179 46.35 13.40 -21.50
N ASP A 180 45.05 13.69 -21.49
CA ASP A 180 44.37 14.34 -22.61
C ASP A 180 44.44 15.86 -22.47
N SER A 181 45.51 16.45 -23.02
CA SER A 181 45.74 17.89 -23.00
C SER A 181 44.76 18.70 -23.86
N SER A 182 43.85 18.06 -24.61
CA SER A 182 42.81 18.77 -25.38
C SER A 182 41.56 19.07 -24.57
N TRP A 183 41.41 18.42 -23.42
CA TRP A 183 40.31 18.60 -22.49
C TRP A 183 40.74 19.53 -21.35
N THR A 184 40.37 20.80 -21.44
CA THR A 184 40.91 21.86 -20.58
C THR A 184 39.84 22.71 -19.88
N PRO A 185 38.90 22.11 -19.12
CA PRO A 185 38.13 22.89 -18.16
C PRO A 185 39.05 23.51 -17.10
N SER A 186 38.78 24.74 -16.71
CA SER A 186 39.58 25.46 -15.71
C SER A 186 38.70 26.00 -14.57
N PRO A 187 38.27 25.13 -13.64
CA PRO A 187 37.69 25.57 -12.37
C PRO A 187 38.71 26.36 -11.55
N ASN A 188 38.27 27.46 -10.94
CA ASN A 188 39.14 28.36 -10.17
C ASN A 188 39.41 27.91 -8.72
N GLY A 189 38.83 26.79 -8.30
CA GLY A 189 38.98 26.19 -6.99
C GLY A 189 38.95 24.66 -7.07
N GLY A 190 39.15 24.01 -5.93
CA GLY A 190 39.22 22.55 -5.86
C GLY A 190 37.91 21.86 -6.24
N VAL A 191 38.01 20.76 -6.97
CA VAL A 191 36.89 19.87 -7.31
C VAL A 191 36.84 18.75 -6.28
N PHE A 192 35.72 18.62 -5.58
CA PHE A 192 35.52 17.65 -4.50
C PHE A 192 34.74 16.42 -4.94
N ASP A 193 33.89 16.55 -5.96
CA ASP A 193 33.16 15.41 -6.52
C ASP A 193 32.97 15.50 -8.03
N ILE A 194 32.95 14.35 -8.69
CA ILE A 194 32.79 14.18 -10.14
C ILE A 194 31.86 12.99 -10.38
N GLU A 195 30.81 13.21 -11.16
CA GLU A 195 29.88 12.16 -11.57
C GLU A 195 29.71 12.17 -13.09
N VAL A 196 29.71 11.00 -13.72
CA VAL A 196 29.61 10.86 -15.19
C VAL A 196 28.40 10.04 -15.59
N ASP A 197 27.49 10.65 -16.35
CA ASP A 197 26.32 10.00 -16.92
C ASP A 197 26.27 10.20 -18.44
N GLY A 198 26.65 9.14 -19.16
CA GLY A 198 26.79 9.15 -20.61
C GLY A 198 27.78 10.22 -21.09
N ASP A 199 27.25 11.24 -21.77
CA ASP A 199 28.02 12.38 -22.30
C ASP A 199 28.07 13.57 -21.31
N SER A 200 27.42 13.47 -20.15
CA SER A 200 27.37 14.52 -19.14
C SER A 200 28.40 14.28 -18.05
N ILE A 201 29.15 15.33 -17.70
CA ILE A 201 30.12 15.29 -16.59
C ILE A 201 29.67 16.35 -15.58
N TYR A 202 29.31 15.94 -14.37
CA TYR A 202 28.91 16.83 -13.30
C TYR A 202 30.08 17.01 -12.35
N ILE A 203 30.35 18.25 -11.94
CA ILE A 203 31.41 18.57 -10.99
C ILE A 203 30.89 19.44 -9.87
N GLY A 204 31.35 19.15 -8.66
CA GLY A 204 31.04 19.89 -7.44
C GLY A 204 32.32 20.23 -6.70
N GLY A 205 32.38 21.40 -6.06
CA GLY A 205 33.55 21.73 -5.26
C GLY A 205 33.52 23.10 -4.61
N GLY A 206 34.71 23.61 -4.30
CA GLY A 206 34.93 24.95 -3.74
C GLY A 206 35.31 26.00 -4.80
N PHE A 207 35.04 25.71 -6.07
CA PHE A 207 35.17 26.67 -7.16
C PHE A 207 33.89 27.53 -7.25
N ASN A 208 33.97 28.69 -7.89
CA ASN A 208 32.78 29.49 -8.22
C ASN A 208 32.73 29.92 -9.69
N SER A 209 33.73 29.55 -10.47
CA SER A 209 33.76 29.76 -11.92
C SER A 209 34.49 28.66 -12.65
N ILE A 210 34.09 28.45 -13.91
CA ILE A 210 34.75 27.56 -14.88
C ILE A 210 35.04 28.38 -16.13
N ASN A 211 36.31 28.40 -16.56
CA ASN A 211 36.76 29.20 -17.71
C ASN A 211 36.29 30.66 -17.59
N ASP A 212 36.46 31.25 -16.39
CA ASP A 212 36.02 32.61 -16.00
C ASP A 212 34.50 32.86 -16.03
N THR A 213 33.67 31.85 -16.30
CA THR A 213 32.20 31.95 -16.27
C THR A 213 31.69 31.53 -14.90
N HIS A 214 30.90 32.38 -14.25
CA HIS A 214 30.37 32.13 -12.91
C HIS A 214 29.24 31.08 -12.93
N THR A 215 29.41 30.00 -12.19
CA THR A 215 28.50 28.84 -12.16
C THR A 215 27.96 28.55 -10.76
N GLY A 216 28.52 29.17 -9.73
CA GLY A 216 28.46 28.69 -8.35
C GLY A 216 29.37 27.47 -8.15
N GLU A 217 29.16 26.75 -7.06
CA GLU A 217 29.94 25.59 -6.60
C GLU A 217 29.61 24.25 -7.30
N PHE A 218 28.74 24.28 -8.33
CA PHE A 218 28.33 23.13 -9.13
C PHE A 218 28.30 23.48 -10.62
N ALA A 219 28.67 22.53 -11.48
CA ALA A 219 28.52 22.68 -12.93
C ALA A 219 28.37 21.35 -13.66
N LYS A 220 27.68 21.41 -14.82
CA LYS A 220 27.68 20.36 -15.82
C LYS A 220 28.61 20.74 -16.98
N LEU A 221 29.45 19.81 -17.40
CA LEU A 221 30.34 19.92 -18.56
C LEU A 221 29.87 18.99 -19.68
N ASN A 222 30.14 19.40 -20.91
CA ASN A 222 29.98 18.58 -22.11
C ASN A 222 31.16 17.59 -22.25
N PRO A 223 31.08 16.57 -23.14
CA PRO A 223 32.16 15.59 -23.33
C PRO A 223 33.52 16.21 -23.72
N ASP A 224 33.51 17.38 -24.35
CA ASP A 224 34.71 18.11 -24.74
C ASP A 224 35.29 19.00 -23.62
N GLY A 225 34.65 19.03 -22.44
CA GLY A 225 35.08 19.80 -21.28
C GLY A 225 34.59 21.25 -21.28
N SER A 226 33.81 21.65 -22.28
CA SER A 226 33.15 22.95 -22.27
C SER A 226 32.00 22.99 -21.26
N LEU A 227 31.77 24.15 -20.66
CA LEU A 227 30.67 24.38 -19.72
C LEU A 227 29.31 24.25 -20.43
N ASN A 228 28.38 23.49 -19.84
CA ASN A 228 26.99 23.49 -20.25
C ASN A 228 26.22 24.60 -19.53
N GLU A 229 26.12 25.76 -20.17
CA GLU A 229 25.45 26.96 -19.62
C GLU A 229 23.95 26.77 -19.34
N SER A 230 23.32 25.70 -19.85
CA SER A 230 21.90 25.43 -19.56
C SER A 230 21.67 24.82 -18.17
N CYS A 231 22.73 24.26 -17.56
CA CYS A 231 22.69 23.60 -16.24
C CYS A 231 23.72 24.26 -15.30
N THR A 232 23.40 25.46 -14.84
CA THR A 232 24.21 26.23 -13.90
C THR A 232 23.31 26.90 -12.84
N PRO A 233 22.78 26.14 -11.86
CA PRO A 233 21.83 26.63 -10.86
C PRO A 233 22.38 27.73 -9.94
N ASN A 234 23.70 27.94 -9.92
CA ASN A 234 24.38 28.90 -9.05
C ASN A 234 24.08 28.70 -7.56
N ILE A 235 24.37 27.49 -7.09
CA ILE A 235 24.42 27.12 -5.67
C ILE A 235 25.60 27.88 -5.06
N HIS A 236 25.40 28.59 -3.94
CA HIS A 236 26.42 29.37 -3.23
C HIS A 236 25.96 29.82 -1.82
N THR A 237 26.74 30.65 -1.13
CA THR A 237 26.39 31.28 0.15
C THR A 237 26.32 32.80 0.00
N PHE A 238 25.30 33.44 0.58
CA PHE A 238 25.23 34.91 0.62
C PHE A 238 25.96 35.47 1.86
N ASP A 239 26.99 36.29 1.62
CA ASP A 239 27.81 37.12 2.53
C ASP A 239 27.64 36.97 4.06
N GLN A 240 28.79 36.74 4.74
CA GLN A 240 29.10 36.60 6.18
C GLN A 240 29.36 35.16 6.71
N GLY A 241 29.29 34.12 5.86
CA GLY A 241 29.66 32.73 6.18
C GLY A 241 31.02 32.26 5.62
N PRO A 242 31.46 31.02 5.94
CA PRO A 242 32.59 30.36 5.26
C PRO A 242 32.28 30.16 3.76
N PRO A 243 33.30 29.95 2.92
CA PRO A 243 33.10 29.68 1.50
C PRO A 243 32.18 28.47 1.31
N SER A 244 31.25 28.58 0.35
CA SER A 244 30.41 27.44 -0.04
C SER A 244 31.25 26.31 -0.61
N THR A 245 30.80 25.08 -0.43
CA THR A 245 31.40 23.91 -1.06
C THR A 245 30.34 22.85 -1.32
N VAL A 246 30.29 22.34 -2.55
CA VAL A 246 29.59 21.09 -2.87
C VAL A 246 30.56 19.95 -2.61
N TYR A 247 30.20 19.03 -1.70
CA TYR A 247 31.02 17.89 -1.32
C TYR A 247 30.60 16.59 -1.99
N ASN A 248 29.32 16.47 -2.35
CA ASN A 248 28.80 15.26 -2.98
C ASN A 248 27.71 15.55 -4.01
N ILE A 249 27.76 14.82 -5.12
CA ILE A 249 26.78 14.74 -6.18
C ILE A 249 26.35 13.28 -6.24
N THR A 250 25.05 13.03 -6.36
CA THR A 250 24.57 11.67 -6.62
C THR A 250 23.46 11.69 -7.66
N LEU A 251 23.61 10.83 -8.66
CA LEU A 251 22.71 10.76 -9.80
C LEU A 251 21.70 9.61 -9.63
N THR A 252 20.46 9.90 -9.97
CA THR A 252 19.44 8.89 -10.28
C THR A 252 18.86 9.17 -11.66
N ASP A 253 18.01 8.27 -12.17
CA ASP A 253 17.32 8.48 -13.43
C ASP A 253 16.47 9.77 -13.45
N GLU A 254 15.99 10.23 -12.28
CA GLU A 254 15.08 11.36 -12.15
C GLU A 254 15.75 12.61 -11.58
N TYR A 255 16.70 12.45 -10.65
CA TYR A 255 17.23 13.55 -9.87
C TYR A 255 18.76 13.57 -9.78
N ILE A 256 19.29 14.77 -9.56
CA ILE A 256 20.67 15.05 -9.17
C ILE A 256 20.60 15.55 -7.73
N TYR A 257 20.98 14.72 -6.77
CA TYR A 257 21.09 15.12 -5.37
C TYR A 257 22.44 15.80 -5.15
N ILE A 258 22.43 16.93 -4.45
CA ILE A 258 23.62 17.73 -4.20
C ILE A 258 23.73 18.00 -2.71
N GLY A 259 24.81 17.50 -2.11
CA GLY A 259 25.18 17.67 -0.72
C GLY A 259 26.39 18.58 -0.56
N GLY A 260 26.36 19.46 0.42
CA GLY A 260 27.47 20.38 0.67
C GLY A 260 27.28 21.24 1.91
N SER A 261 28.13 22.27 2.00
CA SER A 261 27.99 23.39 2.93
C SER A 261 27.65 24.63 2.11
N PHE A 262 26.36 24.89 1.93
CA PHE A 262 25.82 26.05 1.22
C PHE A 262 24.44 26.43 1.78
N ASP A 263 24.01 27.68 1.63
CA ASP A 263 22.73 28.18 2.17
C ASP A 263 21.81 28.83 1.14
N SER A 264 22.24 28.90 -0.13
CA SER A 264 21.48 29.57 -1.17
C SER A 264 21.64 28.98 -2.58
N ILE A 265 20.68 29.30 -3.42
CA ILE A 265 20.68 29.03 -4.86
C ILE A 265 20.22 30.33 -5.56
N ALA A 266 21.05 30.91 -6.42
CA ALA A 266 20.82 32.25 -6.96
C ALA A 266 19.49 32.33 -7.76
N ASN A 267 18.85 33.50 -7.72
CA ASN A 267 17.53 33.80 -8.30
C ASN A 267 16.30 33.27 -7.55
N TYR A 268 16.48 32.66 -6.37
CA TYR A 268 15.36 32.21 -5.54
C TYR A 268 15.37 32.89 -4.16
N SER A 269 14.18 33.16 -3.62
CA SER A 269 13.99 33.87 -2.34
C SER A 269 13.96 32.95 -1.11
N LYS A 270 14.24 31.65 -1.28
CA LYS A 270 14.20 30.64 -0.20
C LYS A 270 15.63 30.27 0.22
N ASN A 271 15.86 30.19 1.52
CA ASN A 271 17.09 29.61 2.07
C ASN A 271 17.08 28.11 1.84
N VAL A 272 18.23 27.55 1.47
CA VAL A 272 18.48 26.10 1.45
C VAL A 272 19.48 25.76 2.55
N TYR A 273 19.72 24.48 2.79
CA TYR A 273 20.44 24.03 3.97
C TYR A 273 21.37 22.87 3.62
N GLY A 274 22.37 23.10 2.76
CA GLY A 274 23.41 22.10 2.42
C GLY A 274 22.94 20.83 1.69
N LEU A 275 21.64 20.66 1.41
CA LEU A 275 21.08 19.55 0.65
C LEU A 275 19.95 20.04 -0.26
N ILE A 276 20.06 19.74 -1.55
CA ILE A 276 19.03 20.01 -2.56
C ILE A 276 18.95 18.87 -3.56
N ARG A 277 17.92 18.89 -4.39
CA ARG A 277 17.87 18.08 -5.62
C ARG A 277 17.53 18.94 -6.84
N LEU A 278 18.10 18.57 -7.97
CA LEU A 278 17.75 19.10 -9.29
C LEU A 278 17.12 17.98 -10.12
N GLU A 279 16.29 18.31 -11.09
CA GLU A 279 15.87 17.34 -12.11
C GLU A 279 17.10 16.88 -12.91
N ASN A 280 17.25 15.57 -13.12
CA ASN A 280 18.26 15.02 -14.02
C ASN A 280 17.83 15.24 -15.49
N SER A 281 17.92 16.50 -15.91
CA SER A 281 17.57 16.97 -17.24
C SER A 281 18.66 17.86 -17.80
N ASN A 282 18.53 18.28 -19.06
CA ASN A 282 19.51 19.17 -19.68
C ASN A 282 19.64 20.53 -18.98
N ASN A 283 18.61 20.98 -18.26
CA ASN A 283 18.57 22.29 -17.63
C ASN A 283 18.80 22.24 -16.11
N CYS A 284 18.83 21.06 -15.50
CA CYS A 284 19.03 20.88 -14.05
C CYS A 284 18.13 21.79 -13.21
N ALA A 285 16.82 21.75 -13.50
CA ALA A 285 15.85 22.60 -12.81
C ALA A 285 15.81 22.24 -11.32
N TRP A 286 15.84 23.25 -10.46
CA TRP A 286 15.78 23.03 -9.01
C TRP A 286 14.35 22.70 -8.56
N ASP A 287 14.20 21.63 -7.79
CA ASP A 287 12.94 21.31 -7.13
C ASP A 287 12.80 22.12 -5.82
N SER A 288 12.11 23.25 -5.93
CA SER A 288 11.85 24.15 -4.79
C SER A 288 10.81 23.66 -3.78
N SER A 289 10.20 22.49 -3.99
CA SER A 289 9.27 21.83 -3.06
C SER A 289 9.98 20.90 -2.08
N TRP A 290 11.17 20.43 -2.44
CA TRP A 290 12.00 19.51 -1.64
C TRP A 290 13.15 20.27 -0.98
N ILE A 291 12.99 20.63 0.30
CA ILE A 291 13.99 21.41 1.05
C ILE A 291 14.20 20.78 2.44
N PRO A 292 15.00 19.70 2.54
CA PRO A 292 15.39 19.14 3.83
C PRO A 292 16.12 20.19 4.67
N LYS A 293 15.71 20.36 5.92
CA LYS A 293 16.39 21.27 6.85
C LYS A 293 17.62 20.60 7.44
N VAL A 294 18.82 20.88 6.93
CA VAL A 294 20.09 20.43 7.53
C VAL A 294 20.70 21.56 8.38
N TYR A 295 20.93 21.33 9.67
CA TYR A 295 21.36 22.39 10.57
C TYR A 295 22.42 21.96 11.58
N ARG A 296 23.28 22.91 11.97
CA ARG A 296 24.29 22.85 13.03
C ARG A 296 24.71 24.27 13.42
N ASP A 297 24.99 24.50 14.71
CA ASP A 297 25.38 25.82 15.26
C ASP A 297 26.57 26.51 14.55
N GLN A 298 27.54 25.73 14.06
CA GLN A 298 28.75 26.23 13.40
C GLN A 298 28.95 25.58 12.02
N TYR A 299 27.89 25.56 11.21
CA TYR A 299 27.83 25.05 9.83
C TYR A 299 27.54 23.56 9.70
N ALA A 300 26.50 23.26 8.94
CA ALA A 300 26.16 21.90 8.54
C ALA A 300 26.79 21.58 7.18
N ALA A 301 27.24 20.34 7.00
CA ALA A 301 27.72 19.85 5.72
C ALA A 301 27.15 18.46 5.47
N VAL A 302 26.59 18.25 4.27
CA VAL A 302 26.30 16.92 3.74
C VAL A 302 27.49 16.48 2.90
N LEU A 303 28.06 15.32 3.23
CA LEU A 303 29.29 14.80 2.62
C LEU A 303 29.06 13.53 1.81
N THR A 304 27.98 12.80 2.05
CA THR A 304 27.65 11.59 1.31
C THR A 304 26.14 11.41 1.25
N ILE A 305 25.66 10.96 0.09
CA ILE A 305 24.26 10.64 -0.17
C ILE A 305 24.25 9.27 -0.85
N SER A 306 23.46 8.34 -0.35
CA SER A 306 23.30 6.99 -0.93
C SER A 306 21.81 6.70 -1.11
N PRO A 307 21.27 6.84 -2.34
CA PRO A 307 19.89 6.52 -2.66
C PRO A 307 19.61 5.02 -2.56
N VAL A 308 18.48 4.65 -1.97
CA VAL A 308 17.99 3.29 -1.84
C VAL A 308 16.48 3.28 -2.07
N GLY A 309 16.06 2.88 -3.27
CA GLY A 309 14.65 3.04 -3.65
C GLY A 309 14.26 4.51 -3.62
N ASN A 310 13.25 4.87 -2.83
CA ASN A 310 12.84 6.25 -2.62
C ASN A 310 13.64 6.95 -1.51
N ASP A 311 14.37 6.22 -0.68
CA ASP A 311 14.99 6.79 0.52
C ASP A 311 16.41 7.23 0.24
N LEU A 312 16.90 8.21 1.00
CA LEU A 312 18.25 8.71 0.89
C LEU A 312 18.96 8.52 2.24
N PHE A 313 20.05 7.77 2.22
CA PHE A 313 20.98 7.71 3.34
C PHE A 313 21.93 8.89 3.23
N VAL A 314 21.89 9.79 4.19
CA VAL A 314 22.62 11.05 4.15
C VAL A 314 23.62 11.07 5.31
N GLY A 315 24.89 11.26 4.99
CA GLY A 315 25.98 11.39 5.97
C GLY A 315 26.68 12.73 5.87
N GLY A 316 27.22 13.20 6.98
CA GLY A 316 27.99 14.44 7.02
C GLY A 316 28.30 14.94 8.43
N SER A 317 28.33 16.26 8.57
CA SER A 317 28.53 17.00 9.81
C SER A 317 27.32 17.92 10.02
N PHE A 318 26.28 17.41 10.67
CA PHE A 318 25.06 18.15 11.00
C PHE A 318 24.51 17.67 12.35
N GLU A 319 23.67 18.47 12.99
CA GLU A 319 22.98 18.14 14.26
C GLU A 319 21.46 17.90 14.04
N TYR A 320 20.96 18.36 12.90
CA TYR A 320 19.58 18.21 12.46
C TYR A 320 19.53 17.95 10.96
N ILE A 321 18.60 17.10 10.53
CA ILE A 321 18.27 16.88 9.12
C ILE A 321 16.80 16.46 8.98
N GLY A 322 16.12 16.92 7.94
CA GLY A 322 14.76 16.50 7.61
C GLY A 322 13.73 16.71 8.74
N GLY A 323 13.92 17.74 9.58
CA GLY A 323 13.03 18.06 10.70
C GLY A 323 13.29 17.32 12.01
N LEU A 324 14.29 16.43 12.07
CA LEU A 324 14.64 15.68 13.28
C LEU A 324 16.07 16.00 13.75
N GLY A 325 16.31 15.90 15.06
CA GLY A 325 17.62 16.07 15.70
C GLY A 325 18.53 14.86 15.49
N TYR A 326 18.81 14.52 14.23
CA TYR A 326 19.79 13.50 13.89
C TYR A 326 21.13 14.13 13.63
N THR A 327 22.15 13.57 14.28
CA THR A 327 23.51 14.04 14.18
C THR A 327 24.30 13.16 13.20
N GLU A 328 25.01 13.81 12.28
CA GLU A 328 26.01 13.26 11.34
C GLU A 328 25.58 12.19 10.31
N PHE A 329 24.47 11.47 10.51
CA PHE A 329 23.91 10.57 9.52
C PHE A 329 22.39 10.54 9.68
N ALA A 330 21.64 10.21 8.62
CA ALA A 330 20.18 10.07 8.62
C ALA A 330 19.70 9.24 7.43
N ILE A 331 18.47 8.76 7.52
CA ILE A 331 17.69 8.36 6.36
C ILE A 331 16.62 9.43 6.17
N ILE A 332 16.45 9.96 4.97
CA ILE A 332 15.37 10.88 4.62
C ILE A 332 14.52 10.32 3.49
N ASP A 333 13.24 10.64 3.50
CA ASP A 333 12.31 10.29 2.43
C ASP A 333 12.62 11.13 1.18
N GLY A 334 12.79 10.47 0.03
CA GLY A 334 13.15 11.14 -1.21
C GLY A 334 12.03 11.97 -1.81
N ASP A 335 10.76 11.74 -1.47
CA ASP A 335 9.64 12.56 -1.96
C ASP A 335 9.42 13.81 -1.11
N THR A 336 9.49 13.68 0.21
CA THR A 336 9.16 14.79 1.14
C THR A 336 10.39 15.54 1.65
N GLY A 337 11.53 14.86 1.76
CA GLY A 337 12.74 15.40 2.37
C GLY A 337 12.73 15.36 3.90
N ASP A 338 11.73 14.71 4.49
CA ASP A 338 11.63 14.51 5.93
C ASP A 338 12.51 13.35 6.38
N ALA A 339 13.09 13.46 7.56
CA ALA A 339 13.90 12.40 8.14
C ALA A 339 13.03 11.26 8.65
N ILE A 340 13.48 10.03 8.41
CA ILE A 340 12.74 8.83 8.75
C ILE A 340 12.99 8.48 10.22
N GLN A 341 11.98 8.71 11.07
CA GLN A 341 12.15 8.80 12.52
C GLN A 341 12.52 7.47 13.25
N TYR A 342 12.53 6.31 12.57
CA TYR A 342 12.84 5.00 13.21
C TYR A 342 14.33 4.69 13.34
N TRP A 343 15.16 5.70 13.21
CA TRP A 343 16.60 5.57 13.35
C TRP A 343 17.13 6.77 14.12
N ASN A 344 17.27 6.68 15.46
CA ASN A 344 18.26 7.50 16.17
C ASN A 344 19.41 6.59 16.58
N PRO A 345 20.43 6.38 15.74
CA PRO A 345 21.70 6.19 16.33
C PRO A 345 22.14 7.57 16.77
N ASN A 346 22.14 7.72 18.08
CA ASN A 346 23.25 8.44 18.67
C ASN A 346 24.51 7.63 18.35
N ILE A 347 24.94 7.56 17.06
CA ILE A 347 26.19 6.93 16.64
C ILE A 347 27.25 7.70 17.47
N LEU A 348 27.10 9.02 17.71
CA LEU A 348 28.22 9.86 18.12
C LEU A 348 27.92 10.73 19.33
N SER A 349 28.54 10.37 20.46
CA SER A 349 28.47 11.09 21.72
C SER A 349 29.64 12.07 21.92
N ALA A 350 30.20 12.63 20.85
CA ALA A 350 31.40 13.49 20.92
C ALA A 350 31.33 14.67 19.93
N PRO A 351 31.74 15.88 20.35
CA PRO A 351 31.82 17.01 19.44
C PRO A 351 32.83 16.69 18.33
N LEU A 352 32.46 17.00 17.07
CA LEU A 352 33.27 16.89 15.84
C LEU A 352 33.32 15.51 15.15
N SER A 353 32.34 14.65 15.36
CA SER A 353 32.24 13.43 14.54
C SER A 353 31.66 13.78 13.15
N THR A 354 32.02 12.99 12.13
CA THR A 354 31.59 13.19 10.74
C THR A 354 31.49 11.84 10.03
N VAL A 355 30.43 11.62 9.23
CA VAL A 355 30.39 10.54 8.24
C VAL A 355 30.88 11.08 6.90
N HIS A 356 31.91 10.44 6.35
CA HIS A 356 32.53 10.83 5.07
C HIS A 356 32.06 9.98 3.90
N SER A 357 31.76 8.70 4.13
CA SER A 357 31.36 7.78 3.07
C SER A 357 30.30 6.81 3.59
N SER A 358 29.29 6.56 2.77
CA SER A 358 28.34 5.47 2.95
C SER A 358 28.11 4.70 1.67
N ILE A 359 27.98 3.38 1.80
CA ILE A 359 27.68 2.49 0.68
C ILE A 359 26.56 1.56 1.09
N PHE A 360 25.61 1.37 0.18
CA PHE A 360 24.56 0.37 0.31
C PHE A 360 24.70 -0.69 -0.79
N ASP A 361 24.83 -1.96 -0.42
CA ASP A 361 25.01 -3.07 -1.38
C ASP A 361 23.72 -3.82 -1.74
N GLY A 362 22.56 -3.36 -1.25
CA GLY A 362 21.27 -4.02 -1.42
C GLY A 362 20.76 -4.73 -0.15
N GLU A 363 21.65 -5.11 0.75
CA GLU A 363 21.31 -5.74 2.04
C GLU A 363 22.06 -5.10 3.21
N GLN A 364 23.27 -4.61 2.99
CA GLN A 364 24.14 -4.05 4.01
C GLN A 364 24.46 -2.58 3.70
N LEU A 365 24.41 -1.77 4.74
CA LEU A 365 24.92 -0.42 4.78
C LEU A 365 26.30 -0.42 5.45
N TYR A 366 27.29 0.18 4.80
CA TYR A 366 28.61 0.47 5.35
C TYR A 366 28.74 1.97 5.56
N ILE A 367 29.30 2.37 6.70
CA ILE A 367 29.58 3.79 6.99
C ILE A 367 31.03 3.97 7.44
N GLY A 368 31.68 4.98 6.89
CA GLY A 368 33.07 5.37 7.17
C GLY A 368 33.17 6.84 7.56
N GLY A 369 34.03 7.18 8.53
CA GLY A 369 34.23 8.58 8.91
C GLY A 369 35.21 8.84 10.06
N THR A 370 35.16 10.05 10.64
CA THR A 370 35.99 10.47 11.79
C THR A 370 35.37 10.12 13.14
N PHE A 371 34.32 9.32 13.11
CA PHE A 371 33.33 9.21 14.15
C PHE A 371 33.80 8.29 15.31
N TYR A 372 33.58 8.67 16.57
CA TYR A 372 34.27 8.07 17.74
C TYR A 372 33.53 6.95 18.47
N SER A 373 32.23 6.78 18.23
CA SER A 373 31.42 5.70 18.81
C SER A 373 30.31 5.31 17.85
N VAL A 374 29.56 4.26 18.17
CA VAL A 374 28.27 3.91 17.57
C VAL A 374 27.34 3.53 18.71
N ARG A 375 26.23 4.24 18.95
CA ARG A 375 25.29 3.99 20.08
C ARG A 375 26.02 4.01 21.43
N GLY A 376 26.96 4.94 21.60
CA GLY A 376 27.81 5.05 22.79
C GLY A 376 28.91 3.97 22.91
N ASN A 377 29.03 3.06 21.94
CA ASN A 377 30.07 2.03 21.91
C ASN A 377 31.29 2.49 21.10
N THR A 378 32.42 2.71 21.77
CA THR A 378 33.68 3.19 21.17
C THR A 378 34.47 2.10 20.42
N ASN A 379 34.01 0.85 20.45
CA ASN A 379 34.66 -0.25 19.72
C ASN A 379 34.45 -0.17 18.20
N TYR A 380 33.38 0.50 17.75
CA TYR A 380 33.05 0.63 16.32
C TYR A 380 33.26 2.07 15.85
N ARG A 381 34.38 2.68 16.22
CA ARG A 381 34.76 4.00 15.72
C ARG A 381 35.24 3.92 14.27
N HIS A 382 35.01 4.99 13.52
CA HIS A 382 35.44 5.23 12.14
C HIS A 382 34.88 4.30 11.04
N LEU A 383 34.47 3.07 11.38
CA LEU A 383 33.91 2.09 10.44
C LEU A 383 32.81 1.27 11.12
N ALA A 384 31.65 1.15 10.47
CA ALA A 384 30.57 0.29 10.93
C ALA A 384 29.77 -0.28 9.75
N SER A 385 29.09 -1.41 9.99
CA SER A 385 28.22 -2.06 9.03
C SER A 385 26.89 -2.44 9.68
N TYR A 386 25.81 -2.39 8.91
CA TYR A 386 24.44 -2.71 9.33
C TYR A 386 23.71 -3.49 8.25
N THR A 387 22.95 -4.51 8.63
CA THR A 387 21.95 -5.11 7.74
C THR A 387 20.72 -4.22 7.70
N TYR A 388 20.30 -3.86 6.50
CA TYR A 388 19.13 -3.06 6.22
C TYR A 388 18.00 -3.93 5.66
N SER A 389 16.79 -3.77 6.20
CA SER A 389 15.60 -4.40 5.63
C SER A 389 14.40 -3.45 5.63
N TYR A 390 13.56 -3.64 4.61
CA TYR A 390 12.20 -3.08 4.55
C TYR A 390 11.21 -4.11 5.07
N ASP A 391 10.60 -3.86 6.22
CA ASP A 391 9.50 -4.70 6.67
C ASP A 391 8.17 -4.01 6.32
N VAL A 392 7.34 -4.70 5.52
CA VAL A 392 5.94 -4.28 5.26
C VAL A 392 5.22 -4.27 6.60
N VAL A 393 4.64 -3.13 7.00
CA VAL A 393 3.79 -3.10 8.19
C VAL A 393 2.53 -3.91 7.88
N PRO A 394 2.31 -5.09 8.50
CA PRO A 394 1.10 -5.85 8.24
C PRO A 394 -0.12 -5.02 8.67
N THR A 395 -1.10 -4.87 7.77
CA THR A 395 -2.40 -4.31 8.15
C THR A 395 -3.24 -5.39 8.81
N ILE A 396 -3.50 -5.23 10.09
CA ILE A 396 -4.24 -6.17 10.92
C ILE A 396 -5.72 -5.81 10.89
N GLU A 397 -6.58 -6.81 10.67
CA GLU A 397 -8.03 -6.62 10.63
C GLU A 397 -8.62 -6.69 12.04
N ILE A 398 -9.42 -5.67 12.38
CA ILE A 398 -10.13 -5.56 13.64
C ILE A 398 -11.58 -5.92 13.39
N ASN A 399 -12.00 -7.09 13.91
CA ASN A 399 -13.36 -7.62 13.76
C ASN A 399 -14.11 -7.65 15.09
N THR A 400 -13.42 -7.52 16.22
CA THR A 400 -13.99 -7.63 17.56
C THR A 400 -13.40 -6.61 18.53
N ILE A 401 -14.05 -6.40 19.67
CA ILE A 401 -13.53 -5.57 20.76
C ILE A 401 -12.24 -6.17 21.32
N GLU A 402 -12.09 -7.50 21.33
CA GLU A 402 -10.82 -8.15 21.71
C GLU A 402 -9.69 -7.90 20.70
N ASP A 403 -9.99 -7.85 19.39
CA ASP A 403 -8.99 -7.44 18.39
C ASP A 403 -8.59 -5.98 18.62
N LEU A 404 -9.56 -5.10 18.86
CA LEU A 404 -9.33 -3.69 19.19
C LEU A 404 -8.47 -3.55 20.46
N ASP A 405 -8.67 -4.42 21.45
CA ASP A 405 -7.88 -4.48 22.69
C ASP A 405 -6.43 -4.91 22.41
N SER A 406 -6.21 -5.78 21.42
CA SER A 406 -4.88 -6.30 21.07
C SER A 406 -3.94 -5.27 20.45
N ILE A 407 -4.44 -4.12 20.00
CA ILE A 407 -3.63 -3.03 19.44
C ILE A 407 -2.52 -2.58 20.40
N ARG A 408 -2.73 -2.72 21.72
CA ARG A 408 -1.73 -2.36 22.74
C ARG A 408 -0.50 -3.26 22.75
N GLU A 409 -0.59 -4.43 22.14
CA GLU A 409 0.54 -5.37 22.02
C GLU A 409 1.49 -4.97 20.88
N ASP A 410 1.01 -4.19 19.90
CA ASP A 410 1.82 -3.66 18.80
C ASP A 410 1.31 -2.27 18.38
N LEU A 411 1.77 -1.26 19.12
CA LEU A 411 1.37 0.16 18.96
C LEU A 411 1.95 0.83 17.71
N ILE A 412 2.76 0.13 16.93
CA ILE A 412 3.35 0.65 15.69
C ILE A 412 2.69 0.07 14.44
N ALA A 413 2.04 -1.10 14.53
CA ALA A 413 1.37 -1.74 13.41
C ALA A 413 0.18 -0.95 12.84
N ASN A 414 -0.20 -1.31 11.62
CA ASN A 414 -1.35 -0.73 10.93
C ASN A 414 -2.59 -1.60 11.17
N TYR A 415 -3.73 -0.96 11.39
CA TYR A 415 -4.99 -1.62 11.72
C TYR A 415 -6.12 -1.08 10.86
N LYS A 416 -7.05 -1.95 10.47
CA LYS A 416 -8.29 -1.54 9.80
C LYS A 416 -9.51 -2.20 10.40
N LEU A 417 -10.59 -1.44 10.61
CA LEU A 417 -11.89 -2.02 10.97
C LEU A 417 -12.51 -2.70 9.75
N THR A 418 -13.19 -3.82 9.97
CA THR A 418 -13.93 -4.55 8.91
C THR A 418 -15.44 -4.45 9.03
N LYS A 419 -15.92 -3.91 10.16
CA LYS A 419 -17.32 -3.68 10.48
C LYS A 419 -17.44 -2.68 11.62
N ASP A 420 -18.66 -2.20 11.84
CA ASP A 420 -18.99 -1.44 13.04
C ASP A 420 -18.82 -2.30 14.30
N LEU A 421 -18.34 -1.68 15.37
CA LEU A 421 -18.20 -2.30 16.68
C LEU A 421 -19.02 -1.54 17.71
N ASP A 422 -19.89 -2.25 18.41
CA ASP A 422 -20.69 -1.71 19.50
C ASP A 422 -20.31 -2.41 20.82
N PHE A 423 -19.77 -1.67 21.79
CA PHE A 423 -19.40 -2.17 23.11
C PHE A 423 -20.59 -2.75 23.88
N ASN A 424 -21.83 -2.37 23.52
CA ASN A 424 -23.07 -2.89 24.08
C ASN A 424 -23.66 -4.09 23.33
N ASP A 425 -23.18 -4.41 22.12
CA ASP A 425 -23.65 -5.57 21.34
C ASP A 425 -22.71 -6.77 21.48
N CYS A 426 -23.27 -7.93 21.83
CA CYS A 426 -22.54 -9.19 21.87
C CYS A 426 -21.90 -9.58 20.52
N SER A 427 -22.46 -9.14 19.38
CA SER A 427 -21.92 -9.49 18.06
C SER A 427 -20.55 -8.85 17.76
N SER A 428 -20.17 -7.84 18.55
CA SER A 428 -18.87 -7.17 18.50
C SER A 428 -17.77 -7.89 19.28
N TYR A 429 -18.08 -8.96 20.01
CA TYR A 429 -17.13 -9.68 20.85
C TYR A 429 -16.82 -11.07 20.29
N ALA A 430 -15.56 -11.50 20.41
CA ALA A 430 -15.19 -12.89 20.19
C ALA A 430 -15.83 -13.80 21.26
N ASP A 431 -15.94 -13.31 22.49
CA ASP A 431 -16.69 -13.92 23.58
C ASP A 431 -17.51 -12.86 24.33
N CYS A 432 -18.85 -12.91 24.23
CA CYS A 432 -19.70 -11.92 24.88
C CYS A 432 -19.54 -11.89 26.43
N GLY A 433 -18.98 -12.93 27.05
CA GLY A 433 -18.61 -12.90 28.47
C GLY A 433 -17.61 -11.80 28.83
N ASN A 434 -16.83 -11.31 27.86
CA ASN A 434 -15.85 -10.24 28.07
C ASN A 434 -16.48 -8.84 28.11
N LYS A 435 -17.75 -8.66 27.74
CA LYS A 435 -18.39 -7.35 27.69
C LYS A 435 -18.23 -6.56 28.99
N GLU A 436 -18.46 -7.20 30.14
CA GLU A 436 -18.36 -6.53 31.45
C GLU A 436 -16.95 -5.96 31.72
N LYS A 437 -15.88 -6.56 31.16
CA LYS A 437 -14.49 -6.07 31.29
C LYS A 437 -14.34 -4.64 30.75
N TYR A 438 -15.11 -4.29 29.71
CA TYR A 438 -14.95 -3.04 28.98
C TYR A 438 -16.06 -2.02 29.24
N THR A 439 -17.20 -2.45 29.81
CA THR A 439 -18.39 -1.59 30.00
C THR A 439 -18.77 -1.36 31.47
N THR A 440 -17.97 -1.83 32.43
CA THR A 440 -18.26 -1.64 33.87
C THR A 440 -17.05 -1.07 34.61
N ASP A 441 -17.24 -0.69 35.87
CA ASP A 441 -16.22 -0.05 36.72
C ASP A 441 -15.54 1.17 36.06
N LYS A 442 -14.29 1.01 35.62
CA LYS A 442 -13.47 2.04 34.96
C LYS A 442 -13.66 2.07 33.43
N GLY A 443 -14.24 1.03 32.86
CA GLY A 443 -14.48 0.90 31.42
C GLY A 443 -13.22 0.60 30.59
N TRP A 444 -13.21 1.09 29.36
CA TRP A 444 -12.12 0.93 28.40
C TRP A 444 -10.82 1.56 28.90
N ILE A 445 -9.71 0.86 28.70
CA ILE A 445 -8.36 1.41 28.90
C ILE A 445 -7.93 2.03 27.58
N PRO A 446 -7.60 3.32 27.46
CA PRO A 446 -7.26 3.90 26.17
C PRO A 446 -6.06 3.23 25.46
N ILE A 447 -6.03 3.25 24.12
CA ILE A 447 -4.87 2.78 23.34
C ILE A 447 -3.78 3.84 23.37
N GLY A 448 -2.58 3.44 23.76
CA GLY A 448 -1.46 4.34 23.96
C GLY A 448 -1.53 5.10 25.28
N SER A 449 -0.38 5.27 25.94
CA SER A 449 -0.28 5.87 27.27
C SER A 449 1.02 6.65 27.48
N PHE A 450 1.00 7.54 28.47
CA PHE A 450 2.18 8.26 28.94
C PHE A 450 2.20 8.27 30.47
N ASN A 451 3.33 7.94 31.07
CA ASN A 451 3.53 7.96 32.51
C ASN A 451 4.51 9.09 32.90
N PHE A 452 3.98 10.13 33.55
CA PHE A 452 4.76 11.28 33.99
C PHE A 452 5.69 11.00 35.18
N GLU A 453 5.36 10.03 36.04
CA GLU A 453 6.20 9.70 37.20
C GLU A 453 7.50 9.03 36.75
N THR A 454 7.40 8.15 35.75
CA THR A 454 8.54 7.40 35.20
C THR A 454 9.14 8.01 33.94
N GLN A 455 8.48 9.01 33.35
CA GLN A 455 8.83 9.59 32.05
C GLN A 455 8.94 8.52 30.94
N THR A 456 8.03 7.55 30.96
CA THR A 456 7.95 6.48 29.95
C THR A 456 6.68 6.61 29.14
N SER A 457 6.75 6.30 27.85
CA SER A 457 5.62 6.41 26.94
C SER A 457 5.46 5.15 26.09
N ASP A 458 4.20 4.77 25.89
CA ASP A 458 3.76 3.72 24.97
C ASP A 458 2.78 4.40 23.99
N LEU A 459 3.29 5.18 23.04
CA LEU A 459 2.46 5.98 22.14
C LEU A 459 2.00 5.15 20.94
N TYR A 460 0.76 5.32 20.50
CA TYR A 460 0.31 4.74 19.24
C TYR A 460 0.94 5.49 18.06
N ASN A 461 1.74 4.80 17.26
CA ASN A 461 2.51 5.33 16.13
C ASN A 461 2.22 4.61 14.81
N GLY A 462 1.22 3.73 14.78
CA GLY A 462 0.72 3.10 13.55
C GLY A 462 -0.44 3.87 12.90
N THR A 463 -0.96 3.31 11.80
CA THR A 463 -2.17 3.82 11.13
C THR A 463 -3.39 3.01 11.52
N PHE A 464 -4.37 3.64 12.16
CA PHE A 464 -5.70 3.08 12.41
C PHE A 464 -6.69 3.63 11.39
N ASP A 465 -7.17 2.78 10.48
CA ASP A 465 -8.16 3.13 9.46
C ASP A 465 -9.53 2.52 9.80
N GLY A 466 -10.51 3.36 10.14
CA GLY A 466 -11.87 2.90 10.40
C GLY A 466 -12.58 2.38 9.15
N GLN A 467 -12.06 2.62 7.94
CA GLN A 467 -12.71 2.27 6.66
C GLN A 467 -14.17 2.75 6.54
N GLY A 468 -14.52 3.84 7.23
CA GLY A 468 -15.88 4.38 7.27
C GLY A 468 -16.82 3.65 8.24
N HIS A 469 -16.29 2.79 9.10
CA HIS A 469 -17.05 2.15 10.18
C HIS A 469 -17.13 3.03 11.43
N THR A 470 -18.00 2.63 12.35
CA THR A 470 -18.20 3.28 13.64
C THR A 470 -17.80 2.39 14.81
N ILE A 471 -17.36 3.03 15.90
CA ILE A 471 -17.24 2.41 17.23
C ILE A 471 -18.24 3.09 18.15
N SER A 472 -19.19 2.31 18.68
CA SER A 472 -20.30 2.80 19.48
C SER A 472 -20.20 2.41 20.95
N ASN A 473 -20.76 3.24 21.83
CA ASN A 473 -20.98 2.94 23.24
C ASN A 473 -19.69 2.73 24.06
N ILE A 474 -18.58 3.35 23.66
CA ILE A 474 -17.36 3.35 24.46
C ILE A 474 -17.61 4.03 25.82
N TYR A 475 -17.25 3.33 26.90
CA TYR A 475 -17.42 3.81 28.27
C TYR A 475 -16.06 3.93 28.94
N ILE A 476 -15.74 5.10 29.50
CA ILE A 476 -14.55 5.33 30.31
C ILE A 476 -14.97 6.15 31.53
N ASN A 477 -14.66 5.64 32.73
CA ASN A 477 -14.89 6.38 33.97
C ASN A 477 -13.70 6.18 34.89
N ASN A 478 -12.59 6.83 34.54
CA ASN A 478 -11.32 6.59 35.21
C ASN A 478 -10.53 7.89 35.40
N MET A 479 -10.72 8.48 36.58
CA MET A 479 -10.04 9.69 37.04
C MET A 479 -8.54 9.52 37.30
N GLU A 480 -7.98 8.31 37.19
CA GLU A 480 -6.53 8.09 37.26
C GLU A 480 -5.85 8.26 35.90
N LEU A 481 -6.62 8.25 34.80
CA LEU A 481 -6.07 8.45 33.48
C LEU A 481 -5.72 9.92 33.28
N PHE A 482 -4.48 10.16 32.90
CA PHE A 482 -4.07 11.47 32.43
C PHE A 482 -4.76 11.82 31.11
N SER A 483 -4.89 10.85 30.20
CA SER A 483 -5.48 11.08 28.88
C SER A 483 -6.48 9.98 28.52
N ALA A 484 -7.65 10.36 28.01
CA ALA A 484 -8.71 9.41 27.66
C ALA A 484 -9.42 9.74 26.34
N GLY A 485 -9.81 8.67 25.67
CA GLY A 485 -10.45 8.56 24.37
C GLY A 485 -10.44 7.08 23.97
N LEU A 486 -10.86 6.74 22.75
CA LEU A 486 -10.51 5.43 22.19
C LEU A 486 -8.99 5.23 22.26
N PHE A 487 -8.25 6.26 21.85
CA PHE A 487 -6.81 6.41 22.04
C PHE A 487 -6.53 7.37 23.20
N GLY A 488 -5.63 6.97 24.09
CA GLY A 488 -5.10 7.83 25.13
C GLY A 488 -4.07 8.79 24.54
N PHE A 489 -3.10 8.25 23.82
CA PHE A 489 -2.10 9.05 23.10
C PHE A 489 -1.80 8.50 21.71
N VAL A 490 -1.85 9.39 20.73
CA VAL A 490 -1.39 9.17 19.36
C VAL A 490 -0.09 9.95 19.19
N GLY A 491 1.02 9.24 18.96
CA GLY A 491 2.36 9.82 18.79
C GLY A 491 2.54 10.50 17.45
N THR A 492 3.72 11.08 17.20
CA THR A 492 4.01 11.92 16.02
C THR A 492 3.82 11.23 14.67
N LYS A 493 3.82 9.89 14.63
CA LYS A 493 3.56 9.08 13.43
C LYS A 493 2.16 8.49 13.38
N GLY A 494 1.45 8.51 14.50
CA GLY A 494 0.16 7.86 14.59
C GLY A 494 -0.85 8.58 13.71
N ILE A 495 -1.55 7.81 12.89
CA ILE A 495 -2.62 8.31 12.03
C ILE A 495 -3.90 7.60 12.45
N VAL A 496 -4.93 8.35 12.80
CA VAL A 496 -6.28 7.82 13.05
C VAL A 496 -7.21 8.43 12.02
N LYS A 497 -7.82 7.60 11.18
CA LYS A 497 -8.63 8.11 10.07
C LYS A 497 -9.89 7.30 9.76
N ASN A 498 -10.83 7.94 9.07
CA ASN A 498 -12.05 7.33 8.53
C ASN A 498 -12.88 6.58 9.58
N ILE A 499 -12.98 7.13 10.80
CA ILE A 499 -13.66 6.48 11.94
C ILE A 499 -14.68 7.42 12.58
N GLY A 500 -15.85 6.89 12.92
CA GLY A 500 -16.86 7.57 13.72
C GLY A 500 -16.94 6.99 15.14
N ILE A 501 -16.88 7.85 16.16
CA ILE A 501 -17.19 7.45 17.54
C ILE A 501 -18.62 7.86 17.87
N GLU A 502 -19.44 6.88 18.23
CA GLU A 502 -20.87 7.06 18.47
C GLU A 502 -21.23 6.77 19.93
N ASN A 503 -22.08 7.63 20.50
CA ASN A 503 -22.56 7.49 21.88
C ASN A 503 -21.44 7.21 22.92
N ALA A 504 -20.33 7.94 22.85
CA ALA A 504 -19.27 7.85 23.87
C ALA A 504 -19.75 8.38 25.23
N ASP A 505 -19.29 7.77 26.33
CA ASP A 505 -19.45 8.30 27.68
C ASP A 505 -18.09 8.23 28.39
N ILE A 506 -17.37 9.35 28.40
CA ILE A 506 -15.96 9.41 28.80
C ILE A 506 -15.80 10.42 29.93
N THR A 507 -15.24 9.98 31.04
CA THR A 507 -14.83 10.79 32.19
C THR A 507 -13.39 10.47 32.57
N ALA A 508 -12.50 11.46 32.50
CA ALA A 508 -11.09 11.34 32.88
C ALA A 508 -10.53 12.65 33.48
N SER A 509 -9.28 12.62 33.95
CA SER A 509 -8.71 13.74 34.72
C SER A 509 -8.19 14.89 33.85
N PHE A 510 -7.14 14.69 33.07
CA PHE A 510 -6.42 15.81 32.44
C PHE A 510 -6.90 16.07 31.02
N MET A 511 -6.65 15.16 30.08
CA MET A 511 -7.06 15.26 28.67
C MET A 511 -8.21 14.30 28.38
N SER A 512 -9.31 14.81 27.86
CA SER A 512 -10.47 13.98 27.51
C SER A 512 -10.96 14.35 26.11
N GLY A 513 -10.94 13.37 25.21
CA GLY A 513 -11.48 13.48 23.85
C GLY A 513 -12.33 12.25 23.51
N GLY A 514 -13.33 12.42 22.63
CA GLY A 514 -14.14 11.30 22.18
C GLY A 514 -13.34 10.24 21.41
N LEU A 515 -12.39 10.68 20.58
CA LEU A 515 -11.54 9.79 19.77
C LEU A 515 -10.13 9.68 20.34
N VAL A 516 -9.47 10.81 20.60
CA VAL A 516 -8.09 10.85 21.11
C VAL A 516 -8.01 11.75 22.34
N GLY A 517 -7.39 11.29 23.42
CA GLY A 517 -7.11 12.18 24.55
C GLY A 517 -5.99 13.19 24.22
N GLY A 518 -4.79 12.70 23.86
CA GLY A 518 -3.62 13.51 23.53
C GLY A 518 -3.06 13.21 22.13
N LEU A 519 -2.99 14.22 21.26
CA LEU A 519 -2.58 14.06 19.86
C LEU A 519 -1.24 14.75 19.58
N MET A 520 -0.30 13.97 19.03
CA MET A 520 0.96 14.47 18.45
C MET A 520 1.07 14.15 16.95
N GLY A 521 0.26 13.21 16.45
CA GLY A 521 0.20 12.79 15.05
C GLY A 521 -0.97 13.41 14.30
N LYS A 522 -1.72 12.58 13.56
CA LYS A 522 -2.82 13.03 12.69
C LYS A 522 -4.16 12.39 13.02
N VAL A 523 -5.22 13.19 12.96
CA VAL A 523 -6.61 12.74 12.90
C VAL A 523 -7.25 13.25 11.61
N GLU A 524 -7.82 12.36 10.81
CA GLU A 524 -8.36 12.70 9.49
C GLU A 524 -9.71 12.07 9.21
N ASN A 525 -10.62 12.77 8.53
CA ASN A 525 -11.90 12.20 8.06
C ASN A 525 -12.67 11.47 9.16
N SER A 526 -12.70 12.00 10.38
CA SER A 526 -13.20 11.30 11.56
C SER A 526 -14.13 12.17 12.38
N TYR A 527 -14.96 11.56 13.22
CA TYR A 527 -15.85 12.31 14.09
C TYR A 527 -16.10 11.63 15.44
N SER A 528 -16.67 12.41 16.36
CA SER A 528 -17.15 11.91 17.65
C SER A 528 -18.50 12.50 18.06
N LYS A 529 -19.29 11.68 18.75
CA LYS A 529 -20.56 12.02 19.41
C LYS A 529 -20.62 11.36 20.79
N GLY A 530 -21.38 11.96 21.70
CA GLY A 530 -21.55 11.44 23.07
C GLY A 530 -21.36 12.51 24.15
N ASN A 531 -21.02 12.06 25.35
CA ASN A 531 -20.77 12.87 26.55
C ASN A 531 -19.29 12.75 26.96
N ILE A 532 -18.56 13.87 26.90
CA ILE A 532 -17.14 13.93 27.24
C ILE A 532 -16.94 14.88 28.42
N VAL A 533 -16.41 14.34 29.50
CA VAL A 533 -16.19 15.03 30.77
C VAL A 533 -14.71 14.95 31.14
N GLY A 534 -14.11 16.09 31.47
CA GLY A 534 -12.74 16.15 31.97
C GLY A 534 -12.50 17.37 32.85
N TYR A 535 -11.25 17.61 33.26
CA TYR A 535 -10.92 18.71 34.17
C TYR A 535 -10.01 19.75 33.52
N VAL A 536 -8.98 19.36 32.76
CA VAL A 536 -7.99 20.32 32.24
C VAL A 536 -8.17 20.63 30.75
N CYS A 537 -8.00 19.67 29.86
CA CYS A 537 -8.16 19.85 28.40
C CYS A 537 -9.27 18.92 27.90
N VAL A 538 -10.46 19.46 27.69
CA VAL A 538 -11.64 18.68 27.30
C VAL A 538 -12.09 19.09 25.91
N GLY A 539 -11.98 18.17 24.95
CA GLY A 539 -12.44 18.39 23.59
C GLY A 539 -13.44 17.35 23.16
N GLY A 540 -14.34 17.70 22.26
CA GLY A 540 -15.32 16.73 21.77
C GLY A 540 -14.67 15.60 20.96
N LEU A 541 -13.67 15.91 20.12
CA LEU A 541 -12.93 14.93 19.32
C LEU A 541 -11.56 14.61 19.95
N VAL A 542 -10.79 15.65 20.27
CA VAL A 542 -9.43 15.53 20.81
C VAL A 542 -9.29 16.33 22.10
N GLY A 543 -8.80 15.72 23.19
CA GLY A 543 -8.60 16.44 24.46
C GLY A 543 -7.59 17.58 24.34
N GLY A 544 -6.37 17.27 23.91
CA GLY A 544 -5.36 18.27 23.57
C GLY A 544 -4.41 17.82 22.48
N GLN A 545 -3.85 18.77 21.71
CA GLN A 545 -2.87 18.49 20.67
C GLN A 545 -1.63 19.39 20.75
N GLY A 546 -0.48 18.88 20.30
CA GLY A 546 0.75 19.65 20.13
C GLY A 546 1.41 20.16 21.43
N LEU A 547 1.16 19.51 22.57
CA LEU A 547 1.54 20.06 23.87
C LEU A 547 3.06 19.96 24.16
N ASP A 548 3.72 21.12 24.23
CA ASP A 548 5.16 21.31 24.50
C ASP A 548 5.70 20.56 25.73
N ILE A 549 4.88 20.42 26.78
CA ILE A 549 5.28 19.71 28.01
C ILE A 549 5.67 18.25 27.73
N LEU A 550 5.04 17.59 26.76
CA LEU A 550 5.41 16.23 26.38
C LEU A 550 6.67 16.21 25.51
N LEU A 551 6.92 17.25 24.73
CA LEU A 551 8.04 17.35 23.78
C LEU A 551 9.38 17.57 24.49
N GLU A 552 9.39 18.44 25.52
CA GLU A 552 10.57 18.65 26.38
C GLU A 552 10.97 17.36 27.12
N LEU A 553 9.98 16.61 27.62
CA LEU A 553 10.18 15.32 28.29
C LEU A 553 10.63 14.20 27.34
N LEU A 554 10.30 14.29 26.05
CA LEU A 554 10.71 13.34 25.01
C LEU A 554 12.01 13.78 24.29
N GLY A 555 12.60 14.92 24.67
CA GLY A 555 13.84 15.44 24.07
C GLY A 555 13.70 15.88 22.62
N SER A 556 12.48 16.25 22.19
CA SER A 556 12.19 16.65 20.81
C SER A 556 12.10 18.17 20.69
N GLU A 557 13.14 18.81 20.14
CA GLU A 557 13.18 20.28 19.96
C GLU A 557 12.51 20.77 18.66
N ASN A 558 12.09 19.88 17.76
CA ASN A 558 11.42 20.25 16.50
C ASN A 558 10.06 19.56 16.38
N LEU A 559 9.01 20.38 16.34
CA LEU A 559 7.61 19.99 16.16
C LEU A 559 7.42 19.39 14.76
N VAL A 560 7.01 18.12 14.67
CA VAL A 560 6.10 17.72 13.59
C VAL A 560 4.73 18.28 14.02
N PRO A 561 4.13 19.21 13.26
CA PRO A 561 2.85 19.78 13.67
C PRO A 561 1.82 18.66 13.72
N SER A 562 1.15 18.50 14.86
CA SER A 562 -0.03 17.64 14.95
C SER A 562 -1.14 18.25 14.10
N ILE A 563 -1.91 17.43 13.40
CA ILE A 563 -2.92 17.91 12.46
C ILE A 563 -4.25 17.22 12.72
N ILE A 564 -5.29 18.02 12.84
CA ILE A 564 -6.67 17.55 12.72
C ILE A 564 -7.23 18.09 11.41
N SER A 565 -7.63 17.19 10.52
CA SER A 565 -8.19 17.59 9.23
C SER A 565 -9.50 16.89 8.91
N ASN A 566 -10.39 17.61 8.22
CA ASN A 566 -11.64 17.05 7.70
C ASN A 566 -12.39 16.26 8.79
N SER A 567 -12.54 16.83 9.97
CA SER A 567 -13.11 16.10 11.12
C SER A 567 -14.12 16.95 11.87
N TYR A 568 -15.01 16.31 12.63
CA TYR A 568 -16.02 17.06 13.37
C TYR A 568 -16.41 16.44 14.72
N SER A 569 -17.10 17.22 15.54
CA SER A 569 -17.64 16.74 16.81
C SER A 569 -19.04 17.29 17.07
N GLU A 570 -19.96 16.41 17.44
CA GLU A 570 -21.28 16.74 17.99
C GLU A 570 -21.38 16.39 19.48
N ALA A 571 -20.25 16.05 20.11
CA ALA A 571 -20.22 15.63 21.50
C ALA A 571 -20.59 16.77 22.46
N THR A 572 -21.32 16.45 23.52
CA THR A 572 -21.49 17.33 24.67
C THR A 572 -20.20 17.32 25.49
N VAL A 573 -19.61 18.49 25.69
CA VAL A 573 -18.31 18.67 26.36
C VAL A 573 -18.52 19.42 27.68
N THR A 574 -18.03 18.82 28.77
CA THR A 574 -18.10 19.42 30.12
C THR A 574 -16.72 19.41 30.77
N ALA A 575 -16.18 20.59 31.09
CA ALA A 575 -15.03 20.71 31.99
C ALA A 575 -15.51 20.95 33.43
N GLU A 576 -15.24 19.99 34.32
CA GLU A 576 -15.67 20.05 35.73
C GLU A 576 -14.63 20.74 36.63
N ASN A 577 -15.07 21.81 37.31
CA ASN A 577 -14.52 22.43 38.52
C ASN A 577 -13.02 22.26 38.81
N SER A 578 -12.18 22.76 37.90
CA SER A 578 -10.78 23.05 38.20
C SER A 578 -10.36 24.44 37.72
N TYR A 579 -9.53 25.09 38.53
CA TYR A 579 -8.76 26.25 38.08
C TYR A 579 -7.94 25.86 36.85
N GLU A 580 -7.92 26.69 35.80
CA GLU A 580 -7.17 26.48 34.55
C GLU A 580 -7.75 25.41 33.61
N SER A 581 -9.06 25.13 33.71
CA SER A 581 -9.75 24.23 32.77
C SER A 581 -9.97 24.87 31.40
N SER A 582 -9.90 24.05 30.34
CA SER A 582 -10.18 24.40 28.97
C SER A 582 -11.12 23.41 28.31
N ALA A 583 -12.21 23.92 27.73
CA ALA A 583 -13.21 23.13 27.03
C ALA A 583 -13.47 23.69 25.64
N GLY A 584 -13.35 22.85 24.61
CA GLY A 584 -13.71 23.21 23.24
C GLY A 584 -14.57 22.15 22.56
N GLY A 585 -15.47 22.58 21.68
CA GLY A 585 -16.39 21.66 21.00
C GLY A 585 -15.70 20.61 20.12
N LEU A 586 -14.52 20.92 19.57
CA LEU A 586 -13.67 19.97 18.84
C LEU A 586 -12.42 19.61 19.65
N ILE A 587 -11.69 20.61 20.16
CA ILE A 587 -10.41 20.45 20.87
C ILE A 587 -10.42 21.23 22.17
N GLY A 588 -9.96 20.65 23.28
CA GLY A 588 -9.74 21.37 24.52
C GLY A 588 -8.56 22.34 24.40
N CYS A 589 -7.35 21.81 24.36
CA CYS A 589 -6.10 22.58 24.29
C CYS A 589 -5.39 22.39 22.94
N ASN A 590 -5.03 23.47 22.27
CA ASN A 590 -4.49 23.45 20.91
C ASN A 590 -3.09 24.04 20.81
N ALA A 591 -2.20 23.37 20.08
CA ALA A 591 -0.93 23.91 19.61
C ALA A 591 -0.53 23.36 18.23
N GLY A 592 -1.46 22.66 17.55
CA GLY A 592 -1.29 22.09 16.21
C GLY A 592 -2.31 22.64 15.22
N ASP A 593 -2.20 22.21 13.96
CA ASP A 593 -3.06 22.72 12.89
C ASP A 593 -4.45 22.08 12.92
N VAL A 594 -5.46 22.89 12.57
CA VAL A 594 -6.86 22.46 12.49
C VAL A 594 -7.44 22.92 11.17
N ILE A 595 -7.76 21.98 10.29
CA ILE A 595 -8.08 22.27 8.89
C ILE A 595 -9.43 21.65 8.53
N ASN A 596 -10.29 22.44 7.90
CA ASN A 596 -11.58 21.99 7.36
C ASN A 596 -12.40 21.16 8.37
N SER A 597 -12.50 21.64 9.61
CA SER A 597 -13.11 20.88 10.70
C SER A 597 -14.18 21.69 11.43
N TYR A 598 -15.12 21.04 12.12
CA TYR A 598 -16.19 21.77 12.80
C TYR A 598 -16.72 21.15 14.09
N SER A 599 -17.44 21.95 14.88
CA SER A 599 -18.16 21.47 16.07
C SER A 599 -19.58 22.03 16.17
N THR A 600 -20.49 21.22 16.70
CA THR A 600 -21.90 21.61 16.96
C THR A 600 -22.38 21.24 18.37
N GLY A 601 -21.66 20.38 19.08
CA GLY A 601 -22.06 19.92 20.42
C GLY A 601 -21.99 21.02 21.48
N VAL A 602 -22.80 20.87 22.54
CA VAL A 602 -22.86 21.80 23.67
C VAL A 602 -21.52 21.80 24.41
N VAL A 603 -21.01 22.98 24.74
CA VAL A 603 -19.75 23.12 25.51
C VAL A 603 -20.04 23.87 26.81
N SER A 604 -19.57 23.33 27.94
CA SER A 604 -19.74 23.94 29.26
C SER A 604 -18.51 23.75 30.16
N GLY A 605 -18.30 24.69 31.08
CA GLY A 605 -17.22 24.65 32.07
C GLY A 605 -17.07 26.02 32.76
N GLU A 606 -16.01 26.19 33.57
CA GLU A 606 -15.87 27.35 34.47
C GLU A 606 -14.84 28.41 34.02
N ASP A 607 -13.86 28.06 33.18
CA ASP A 607 -12.72 28.96 32.85
C ASP A 607 -12.62 29.27 31.34
N THR A 608 -11.78 28.58 30.57
CA THR A 608 -11.60 28.84 29.12
C THR A 608 -12.54 27.97 28.29
N ILE A 609 -13.65 28.55 27.80
CA ILE A 609 -14.68 27.82 27.07
C ILE A 609 -14.82 28.37 25.66
N GLY A 610 -14.61 27.52 24.66
CA GLY A 610 -14.69 27.88 23.26
C GLY A 610 -15.62 26.99 22.45
N GLY A 611 -16.25 27.55 21.43
CA GLY A 611 -17.13 26.81 20.54
C GLY A 611 -16.43 25.71 19.74
N LEU A 612 -15.21 25.98 19.24
CA LEU A 612 -14.37 25.01 18.51
C LEU A 612 -13.17 24.56 19.34
N ILE A 613 -12.38 25.53 19.81
CA ILE A 613 -11.14 25.34 20.57
C ILE A 613 -11.29 26.05 21.90
N GLY A 614 -11.00 25.35 22.99
CA GLY A 614 -11.04 25.91 24.35
C GLY A 614 -9.93 26.92 24.58
N ALA A 615 -8.68 26.49 24.41
CA ALA A 615 -7.49 27.33 24.53
C ALA A 615 -6.47 27.02 23.43
N ASP A 616 -5.90 28.07 22.83
CA ASP A 616 -4.89 27.95 21.78
C ASP A 616 -3.55 28.54 22.25
N TRP A 617 -2.49 27.72 22.30
CA TRP A 617 -1.23 28.01 22.98
C TRP A 617 -0.01 28.11 22.05
N GLY A 618 -0.15 27.95 20.73
CA GLY A 618 0.98 27.90 19.78
C GLY A 618 0.88 28.83 18.56
N GLU A 619 1.79 28.64 17.59
CA GLU A 619 1.72 29.17 16.21
C GLU A 619 0.72 28.37 15.35
N ALA A 620 -0.32 27.80 15.97
CA ALA A 620 -1.25 26.88 15.34
C ALA A 620 -2.07 27.55 14.23
N HIS A 621 -2.22 26.88 13.08
CA HIS A 621 -3.03 27.39 11.99
C HIS A 621 -4.43 26.76 12.02
N VAL A 622 -5.42 27.56 12.42
CA VAL A 622 -6.82 27.17 12.34
C VAL A 622 -7.42 27.69 11.03
N ILE A 623 -7.56 26.80 10.06
CA ILE A 623 -7.90 27.12 8.67
C ILE A 623 -9.26 26.52 8.33
N ASN A 624 -10.14 27.35 7.74
CA ASN A 624 -11.47 26.95 7.24
C ASN A 624 -12.26 26.07 8.23
N SER A 625 -12.19 26.38 9.53
CA SER A 625 -12.80 25.57 10.58
C SER A 625 -13.80 26.39 11.38
N TYR A 626 -14.91 25.76 11.78
CA TYR A 626 -16.12 26.48 12.20
C TYR A 626 -16.79 25.87 13.42
N TRP A 627 -17.54 26.67 14.19
CA TRP A 627 -18.47 26.13 15.18
C TRP A 627 -19.84 26.77 15.04
N ASP A 628 -20.86 26.05 15.50
CA ASP A 628 -22.21 26.56 15.60
C ASP A 628 -22.40 27.32 16.93
N LYS A 629 -22.68 28.62 16.87
CA LYS A 629 -22.88 29.48 18.05
C LYS A 629 -24.18 29.21 18.80
N GLU A 630 -25.18 28.63 18.14
CA GLU A 630 -26.52 28.44 18.67
C GLU A 630 -26.61 27.08 19.38
N THR A 631 -26.06 26.02 18.78
CA THR A 631 -26.08 24.68 19.39
C THR A 631 -24.98 24.46 20.42
N SER A 632 -23.79 25.05 20.24
CA SER A 632 -22.72 24.93 21.24
C SER A 632 -23.00 25.69 22.53
N GLY A 633 -23.88 26.70 22.48
CA GLY A 633 -24.10 27.66 23.56
C GLY A 633 -22.99 28.70 23.71
N GLN A 634 -21.99 28.70 22.83
CA GLN A 634 -20.81 29.57 22.92
C GLN A 634 -20.81 30.68 21.87
N THR A 635 -20.42 31.89 22.29
CA THR A 635 -20.27 33.04 21.38
C THR A 635 -18.83 33.30 20.94
N ILE A 636 -17.86 32.66 21.59
CA ILE A 636 -16.42 32.82 21.38
C ILE A 636 -15.73 31.45 21.25
N SER A 637 -14.50 31.45 20.74
CA SER A 637 -13.59 30.31 20.60
C SER A 637 -12.20 30.89 20.40
N ASP A 638 -11.16 30.22 20.91
CA ASP A 638 -9.78 30.70 20.76
C ASP A 638 -9.24 30.52 19.33
N GLY A 639 -9.89 29.67 18.53
CA GLY A 639 -9.66 29.57 17.09
C GLY A 639 -10.91 29.19 16.29
N GLY A 640 -10.83 29.37 14.97
CA GLY A 640 -11.91 29.08 14.01
C GLY A 640 -12.87 30.26 13.78
N ILE A 641 -13.99 30.01 13.09
CA ILE A 641 -15.00 31.02 12.80
C ILE A 641 -16.41 30.57 13.23
N GLY A 642 -17.02 31.30 14.15
CA GLY A 642 -18.38 31.02 14.63
C GLY A 642 -19.48 31.42 13.66
N LYS A 643 -20.35 30.48 13.33
CA LYS A 643 -21.49 30.62 12.40
C LYS A 643 -22.81 30.34 13.12
N THR A 644 -23.92 30.83 12.57
CA THR A 644 -25.26 30.42 13.05
C THR A 644 -25.62 29.05 12.49
N THR A 645 -26.62 28.36 13.05
CA THR A 645 -27.07 27.07 12.52
C THR A 645 -27.47 27.15 11.05
N SER A 646 -28.18 28.22 10.67
CA SER A 646 -28.54 28.43 9.26
C SER A 646 -27.32 28.61 8.35
N GLN A 647 -26.23 29.21 8.82
CA GLN A 647 -25.01 29.35 8.05
C GLN A 647 -24.22 28.03 7.97
N MET A 648 -24.15 27.29 9.08
CA MET A 648 -23.52 25.97 9.15
C MET A 648 -24.22 24.94 8.25
N LYS A 649 -25.50 25.13 7.94
CA LYS A 649 -26.26 24.28 7.01
C LYS A 649 -26.26 24.78 5.56
N SER A 650 -25.41 25.74 5.22
CA SER A 650 -25.31 26.29 3.86
C SER A 650 -23.96 25.95 3.24
N ILE A 651 -23.94 25.42 2.01
CA ILE A 651 -22.70 25.02 1.34
C ILE A 651 -21.77 26.22 1.10
N ALA A 652 -22.33 27.43 0.96
CA ALA A 652 -21.60 28.67 0.76
C ALA A 652 -20.70 29.03 1.96
N THR A 653 -20.89 28.41 3.13
CA THR A 653 -19.96 28.57 4.26
C THR A 653 -18.61 27.87 4.02
N TYR A 654 -18.59 26.86 3.15
CA TYR A 654 -17.52 25.88 3.01
C TYR A 654 -16.82 25.96 1.63
N GLU A 655 -16.71 27.15 1.04
CA GLU A 655 -16.15 27.35 -0.33
C GLU A 655 -14.74 26.78 -0.54
N ASN A 656 -13.94 26.64 0.53
CA ASN A 656 -12.59 26.10 0.49
C ASN A 656 -12.51 24.61 0.89
N TRP A 657 -13.64 23.96 1.12
CA TRP A 657 -13.69 22.53 1.43
C TRP A 657 -13.86 21.73 0.14
N ASP A 658 -13.35 20.51 0.15
CA ASP A 658 -13.75 19.50 -0.81
C ASP A 658 -15.14 18.94 -0.42
N ILE A 659 -16.18 19.73 -0.70
CA ILE A 659 -17.56 19.48 -0.30
C ILE A 659 -18.51 19.52 -1.50
N ILE A 660 -19.50 18.64 -1.49
CA ILE A 660 -20.54 18.60 -2.52
C ILE A 660 -21.94 18.73 -1.92
N GLY A 661 -22.81 19.49 -2.58
CA GLY A 661 -24.22 19.50 -2.23
C GLY A 661 -24.86 18.18 -2.59
N MET A 662 -25.85 17.72 -1.80
CA MET A 662 -26.59 16.48 -2.06
C MET A 662 -27.15 16.41 -3.50
N SER A 663 -27.50 17.58 -4.08
CA SER A 663 -27.85 17.81 -5.50
C SER A 663 -26.88 17.27 -6.54
N ASN A 664 -25.61 17.14 -6.19
CA ASN A 664 -24.55 16.68 -7.09
C ASN A 664 -23.81 15.47 -6.53
N PHE A 665 -24.36 14.80 -5.52
CA PHE A 665 -23.75 13.65 -4.87
C PHE A 665 -23.54 12.49 -5.85
N ASN A 666 -22.32 11.96 -5.90
CA ASN A 666 -21.95 10.88 -6.83
C ASN A 666 -21.04 9.86 -6.13
N PRO A 667 -21.56 8.68 -5.74
CA PRO A 667 -20.77 7.63 -5.11
C PRO A 667 -19.58 7.14 -5.94
N SER A 668 -19.64 7.27 -7.27
CA SER A 668 -18.56 6.83 -8.16
C SER A 668 -17.39 7.83 -8.25
N ASN A 669 -17.53 9.03 -7.69
CA ASN A 669 -16.46 10.03 -7.62
C ASN A 669 -16.60 10.83 -6.31
N PRO A 670 -16.13 10.28 -5.19
CA PRO A 670 -16.39 10.84 -3.86
C PRO A 670 -15.56 12.10 -3.60
N ASN A 671 -16.23 13.17 -3.13
CA ASN A 671 -15.59 14.29 -2.43
C ASN A 671 -15.28 13.88 -0.98
N LYS A 672 -14.56 14.69 -0.21
CA LYS A 672 -14.38 14.44 1.24
C LYS A 672 -15.66 14.62 2.06
N TRP A 673 -16.46 15.63 1.71
CA TRP A 673 -17.68 15.99 2.43
C TRP A 673 -18.89 16.05 1.52
N TYR A 674 -20.08 15.86 2.09
CA TYR A 674 -21.35 16.25 1.48
C TYR A 674 -22.19 17.09 2.43
N ILE A 675 -23.14 17.86 1.88
CA ILE A 675 -24.13 18.60 2.69
C ILE A 675 -25.53 18.51 2.07
N ASP A 676 -26.52 18.20 2.90
CA ASP A 676 -27.94 18.38 2.57
C ASP A 676 -28.38 19.78 3.01
N GLU A 677 -28.26 20.74 2.08
CA GLU A 677 -28.45 22.16 2.37
C GLU A 677 -29.76 22.45 3.11
N GLU A 678 -29.68 23.35 4.09
CA GLU A 678 -30.77 23.77 4.98
C GLU A 678 -31.30 22.67 5.92
N ASN A 679 -31.03 21.40 5.64
CA ASN A 679 -31.54 20.26 6.39
C ASN A 679 -30.54 19.75 7.44
N ASP A 680 -29.30 19.49 7.05
CA ASP A 680 -28.26 18.93 7.92
C ASP A 680 -26.92 19.67 7.80
N TYR A 681 -26.03 19.42 8.76
CA TYR A 681 -24.64 19.86 8.74
C TYR A 681 -23.84 19.06 7.69
N PRO A 682 -22.64 19.54 7.27
CA PRO A 682 -21.74 18.74 6.46
C PRO A 682 -21.41 17.40 7.12
N ARG A 683 -21.48 16.32 6.35
CA ARG A 683 -21.12 14.96 6.76
C ARG A 683 -19.99 14.45 5.89
N LEU A 684 -19.15 13.60 6.44
CA LEU A 684 -18.09 12.95 5.69
C LEU A 684 -18.71 12.05 4.62
N PHE A 685 -18.11 12.01 3.44
CA PHE A 685 -18.70 11.30 2.31
C PHE A 685 -18.96 9.82 2.60
N TRP A 686 -18.08 9.19 3.39
CA TRP A 686 -18.21 7.80 3.79
C TRP A 686 -19.39 7.53 4.74
N GLU A 687 -19.95 8.55 5.40
CA GLU A 687 -21.10 8.38 6.30
C GLU A 687 -22.40 8.06 5.53
N TYR A 688 -22.49 8.45 4.24
CA TYR A 688 -23.71 8.23 3.47
C TYR A 688 -23.75 6.84 2.85
N GLN A 689 -24.74 6.04 3.23
CA GLN A 689 -25.05 4.80 2.54
C GLN A 689 -25.96 5.09 1.34
N ALA A 690 -25.48 4.85 0.12
CA ALA A 690 -26.25 5.08 -1.10
C ALA A 690 -27.14 3.88 -1.45
N PRO A 691 -28.32 4.09 -2.06
CA PRO A 691 -29.14 3.00 -2.59
C PRO A 691 -28.38 2.12 -3.60
N GLU A 692 -28.55 0.81 -3.52
CA GLU A 692 -27.89 -0.16 -4.41
C GLU A 692 -28.87 -0.71 -5.46
N ILE A 693 -28.44 -0.71 -6.73
CA ILE A 693 -29.22 -1.28 -7.84
C ILE A 693 -28.35 -2.13 -8.77
N ASN A 694 -28.88 -3.28 -9.16
CA ASN A 694 -28.26 -4.21 -10.10
C ASN A 694 -29.01 -4.23 -11.44
N THR A 695 -28.27 -4.16 -12.55
CA THR A 695 -28.81 -4.43 -13.89
C THR A 695 -28.83 -5.94 -14.11
N LYS A 696 -29.95 -6.50 -14.57
CA LYS A 696 -30.09 -7.92 -14.90
C LYS A 696 -30.26 -8.11 -16.41
N PRO A 697 -29.91 -9.27 -16.99
CA PRO A 697 -30.01 -9.52 -18.43
C PRO A 697 -31.40 -9.23 -19.01
N ALA A 698 -31.43 -8.69 -20.23
CA ALA A 698 -32.67 -8.37 -20.93
C ALA A 698 -33.37 -9.65 -21.41
N THR A 699 -34.69 -9.67 -21.37
CA THR A 699 -35.55 -10.78 -21.77
C THR A 699 -36.50 -10.37 -22.89
N ASP A 700 -37.26 -11.31 -23.44
CA ASP A 700 -38.29 -11.06 -24.48
C ASP A 700 -37.79 -10.26 -25.71
N ILE A 701 -36.52 -10.47 -26.08
CA ILE A 701 -35.88 -9.76 -27.18
C ILE A 701 -36.46 -10.25 -28.50
N THR A 702 -37.05 -9.34 -29.27
CA THR A 702 -37.52 -9.57 -30.63
C THR A 702 -36.77 -8.68 -31.62
N TRP A 703 -37.25 -8.61 -32.86
CA TRP A 703 -36.70 -7.71 -33.88
C TRP A 703 -37.01 -6.22 -33.63
N ASN A 704 -37.98 -5.89 -32.76
CA ASN A 704 -38.39 -4.50 -32.48
C ASN A 704 -38.66 -4.17 -31.02
N LYS A 705 -38.44 -5.09 -30.08
CA LYS A 705 -38.61 -4.84 -28.65
C LYS A 705 -37.71 -5.70 -27.77
N ALA A 706 -37.52 -5.30 -26.53
CA ALA A 706 -36.86 -6.08 -25.48
C ALA A 706 -37.35 -5.62 -24.09
N THR A 707 -37.35 -6.52 -23.11
CA THR A 707 -37.64 -6.19 -21.71
C THR A 707 -36.33 -6.00 -20.95
N LEU A 708 -36.08 -4.81 -20.44
CA LEU A 708 -34.93 -4.48 -19.60
C LEU A 708 -35.25 -4.87 -18.15
N ASN A 709 -34.32 -5.52 -17.45
CA ASN A 709 -34.53 -6.03 -16.09
C ASN A 709 -33.52 -5.46 -15.10
N GLY A 710 -33.92 -5.29 -13.85
CA GLY A 710 -33.07 -4.78 -12.76
C GLY A 710 -33.61 -5.13 -11.39
N GLU A 711 -32.80 -4.91 -10.36
CA GLU A 711 -33.12 -5.22 -8.96
C GLU A 711 -32.60 -4.10 -8.06
N LEU A 712 -33.50 -3.44 -7.34
CA LEU A 712 -33.15 -2.54 -6.24
C LEU A 712 -32.84 -3.39 -5.01
N VAL A 713 -31.56 -3.45 -4.63
CA VAL A 713 -31.02 -4.31 -3.57
C VAL A 713 -31.11 -3.64 -2.21
N GLU A 714 -30.86 -2.34 -2.15
CA GLU A 714 -30.90 -1.54 -0.92
C GLU A 714 -31.52 -0.17 -1.21
N ILE A 715 -32.37 0.31 -0.30
CA ILE A 715 -32.89 1.69 -0.35
C ILE A 715 -32.07 2.65 0.54
N ALA A 716 -31.19 2.09 1.38
CA ALA A 716 -30.35 2.79 2.35
C ALA A 716 -31.15 3.79 3.22
N ASP A 717 -30.63 5.00 3.42
CA ASP A 717 -31.24 6.03 4.26
C ASP A 717 -32.44 6.77 3.61
N GLU A 718 -32.90 6.29 2.44
CA GLU A 718 -33.94 6.96 1.66
C GLU A 718 -35.34 6.42 1.94
N SER A 719 -36.29 7.32 2.20
CA SER A 719 -37.70 6.97 2.37
C SER A 719 -38.40 6.54 1.07
N SER A 720 -37.89 7.01 -0.07
CA SER A 720 -38.33 6.61 -1.41
C SER A 720 -37.28 6.93 -2.47
N VAL A 721 -37.22 6.11 -3.51
CA VAL A 721 -36.31 6.28 -4.65
C VAL A 721 -37.08 6.14 -5.97
N GLN A 722 -36.53 6.67 -7.06
CA GLN A 722 -36.98 6.47 -8.42
C GLN A 722 -36.09 5.43 -9.09
N VAL A 723 -36.69 4.42 -9.71
CA VAL A 723 -35.98 3.41 -10.49
C VAL A 723 -36.38 3.53 -11.96
N TYR A 724 -35.40 3.48 -12.86
CA TYR A 724 -35.58 3.53 -14.32
C TYR A 724 -34.41 2.87 -15.04
N TYR A 725 -34.43 2.90 -16.37
CA TYR A 725 -33.35 2.41 -17.22
C TYR A 725 -32.80 3.51 -18.11
N GLU A 726 -31.49 3.57 -18.22
CA GLU A 726 -30.83 4.24 -19.32
C GLU A 726 -30.51 3.20 -20.41
N TYR A 727 -30.76 3.55 -21.67
CA TYR A 727 -30.50 2.67 -22.81
C TYR A 727 -30.06 3.46 -24.05
N LYS A 728 -29.28 2.83 -24.93
CA LYS A 728 -28.87 3.42 -26.21
C LYS A 728 -28.59 2.34 -27.24
N LYS A 729 -28.67 2.70 -28.52
CA LYS A 729 -28.01 1.93 -29.57
C LYS A 729 -26.50 2.07 -29.40
N SER A 730 -25.75 0.99 -29.62
CA SER A 730 -24.30 0.99 -29.37
C SER A 730 -23.61 2.04 -30.24
N GLY A 731 -22.92 3.00 -29.60
CA GLY A 731 -22.31 4.18 -30.25
C GLY A 731 -23.15 5.46 -30.23
N ASP A 732 -24.41 5.42 -29.79
CA ASP A 732 -25.31 6.58 -29.73
C ASP A 732 -25.35 7.22 -28.32
N VAL A 733 -26.26 8.17 -28.11
CA VAL A 733 -26.51 8.89 -26.84
C VAL A 733 -27.55 8.13 -25.99
N TRP A 734 -27.38 8.15 -24.67
CA TRP A 734 -28.31 7.55 -23.71
C TRP A 734 -29.70 8.19 -23.75
N SER A 735 -30.73 7.33 -23.84
CA SER A 735 -32.14 7.62 -23.63
C SER A 735 -32.59 7.07 -22.27
N VAL A 736 -33.67 7.60 -21.71
CA VAL A 736 -34.15 7.27 -20.36
C VAL A 736 -35.57 6.70 -20.42
N SER A 737 -35.84 5.62 -19.70
CA SER A 737 -37.19 5.09 -19.53
C SER A 737 -38.00 5.93 -18.53
N PRO A 738 -39.33 5.83 -18.49
CA PRO A 738 -40.13 6.41 -17.40
C PRO A 738 -39.64 5.97 -16.02
N HIS A 739 -39.74 6.88 -15.05
CA HIS A 739 -39.34 6.65 -13.67
C HIS A 739 -40.44 5.91 -12.89
N SER A 740 -40.04 5.04 -11.97
CA SER A 740 -40.92 4.30 -11.06
C SER A 740 -40.51 4.53 -9.61
N THR A 741 -41.41 5.11 -8.81
CA THR A 741 -41.17 5.28 -7.37
C THR A 741 -41.17 3.93 -6.63
N LYS A 742 -40.15 3.69 -5.80
CA LYS A 742 -39.98 2.52 -4.94
C LYS A 742 -39.73 2.97 -3.50
N THR A 743 -40.31 2.24 -2.55
CA THR A 743 -40.16 2.48 -1.09
C THR A 743 -39.60 1.25 -0.35
N THR A 744 -39.35 0.17 -1.09
CA THR A 744 -38.78 -1.09 -0.61
C THR A 744 -37.97 -1.73 -1.73
N THR A 745 -37.03 -2.60 -1.37
CA THR A 745 -36.23 -3.39 -2.30
C THR A 745 -37.14 -4.24 -3.18
N SER A 746 -36.86 -4.30 -4.48
CA SER A 746 -37.72 -5.01 -5.43
C SER A 746 -37.05 -5.22 -6.78
N THR A 747 -37.46 -6.27 -7.48
CA THR A 747 -37.20 -6.42 -8.92
C THR A 747 -38.03 -5.42 -9.72
N HIS A 748 -37.47 -4.95 -10.83
CA HIS A 748 -38.10 -4.02 -11.75
C HIS A 748 -37.83 -4.45 -13.20
N SER A 749 -38.73 -4.07 -14.11
CA SER A 749 -38.62 -4.37 -15.53
C SER A 749 -39.31 -3.30 -16.38
N TYR A 750 -38.78 -3.02 -17.57
CA TYR A 750 -39.37 -2.08 -18.53
C TYR A 750 -39.33 -2.64 -19.96
N GLU A 751 -40.48 -2.67 -20.65
CA GLU A 751 -40.56 -3.07 -22.06
C GLU A 751 -40.20 -1.89 -22.96
N LEU A 752 -39.11 -2.05 -23.72
CA LEU A 752 -38.65 -1.10 -24.71
C LEU A 752 -39.13 -1.52 -26.10
N THR A 753 -39.79 -0.62 -26.83
CA THR A 753 -40.34 -0.86 -28.18
C THR A 753 -39.62 -0.04 -29.25
N ASP A 754 -40.03 -0.22 -30.52
CA ASP A 754 -39.54 0.53 -31.68
C ASP A 754 -38.03 0.41 -31.94
N LEU A 755 -37.45 -0.73 -31.57
CA LEU A 755 -36.04 -1.02 -31.81
C LEU A 755 -35.75 -1.38 -33.26
N GLU A 756 -34.55 -1.06 -33.71
CA GLU A 756 -34.05 -1.52 -35.01
C GLU A 756 -33.67 -3.00 -34.92
N LYS A 757 -33.99 -3.78 -35.95
CA LYS A 757 -33.64 -5.20 -36.06
C LYS A 757 -32.11 -5.40 -36.18
N GLU A 758 -31.62 -6.57 -35.76
CA GLU A 758 -30.19 -6.96 -35.87
C GLU A 758 -29.22 -5.91 -35.31
N THR A 759 -29.67 -5.15 -34.30
CA THR A 759 -28.97 -3.98 -33.78
C THR A 759 -28.60 -4.22 -32.32
N LYS A 760 -27.37 -3.86 -31.96
CA LYS A 760 -26.87 -3.94 -30.59
C LYS A 760 -27.32 -2.72 -29.79
N TYR A 761 -27.92 -2.97 -28.64
CA TYR A 761 -28.30 -1.97 -27.66
C TYR A 761 -27.54 -2.20 -26.34
N GLU A 762 -27.23 -1.11 -25.66
CA GLU A 762 -26.61 -1.08 -24.32
C GLU A 762 -27.62 -0.48 -23.35
N TYR A 763 -27.72 -1.01 -22.14
CA TYR A 763 -28.65 -0.52 -21.11
C TYR A 763 -28.10 -0.74 -19.70
N ARG A 764 -28.60 0.04 -18.75
CA ARG A 764 -28.32 -0.07 -17.32
C ARG A 764 -29.51 0.35 -16.49
N ALA A 765 -29.75 -0.35 -15.38
CA ALA A 765 -30.70 0.08 -14.37
C ALA A 765 -30.14 1.29 -13.61
N VAL A 766 -31.00 2.23 -13.22
CA VAL A 766 -30.63 3.44 -12.52
C VAL A 766 -31.58 3.64 -11.35
N VAL A 767 -31.02 3.97 -10.18
CA VAL A 767 -31.78 4.44 -9.03
C VAL A 767 -31.41 5.90 -8.77
N SER A 768 -32.39 6.76 -8.50
CA SER A 768 -32.18 8.14 -8.09
C SER A 768 -33.09 8.52 -6.92
N TRP A 769 -32.66 9.44 -6.07
CA TRP A 769 -33.41 9.82 -4.86
C TRP A 769 -33.35 11.33 -4.63
N ARG A 770 -34.35 11.85 -3.88
CA ARG A 770 -34.51 13.26 -3.52
C ARG A 770 -34.42 14.26 -4.70
N ASP A 771 -34.61 13.78 -5.94
CA ASP A 771 -34.36 14.50 -7.20
C ASP A 771 -32.91 15.01 -7.38
N VAL A 772 -31.94 14.39 -6.71
CA VAL A 772 -30.58 14.90 -6.54
C VAL A 772 -29.46 13.85 -6.65
N GLY A 773 -29.63 12.66 -6.07
CA GLY A 773 -28.62 11.60 -6.12
C GLY A 773 -28.97 10.52 -7.16
N LYS A 774 -27.95 9.89 -7.76
CA LYS A 774 -28.15 8.74 -8.69
C LYS A 774 -27.02 7.71 -8.62
N VAL A 775 -27.39 6.45 -8.74
CA VAL A 775 -26.49 5.29 -8.86
C VAL A 775 -26.87 4.46 -10.08
N TYR A 776 -25.86 3.94 -10.77
CA TYR A 776 -26.02 3.10 -11.96
C TYR A 776 -25.65 1.66 -11.63
N GLY A 777 -26.49 0.72 -12.08
CA GLY A 777 -26.09 -0.68 -12.19
C GLY A 777 -25.12 -0.90 -13.34
N GLU A 778 -24.60 -2.13 -13.44
CA GLU A 778 -23.71 -2.55 -14.53
C GLU A 778 -24.33 -2.25 -15.92
N THR A 779 -23.50 -1.88 -16.89
CA THR A 779 -23.96 -1.72 -18.28
C THR A 779 -23.95 -3.07 -19.00
N LEU A 780 -25.13 -3.56 -19.36
CA LEU A 780 -25.31 -4.78 -20.14
C LEU A 780 -25.68 -4.45 -21.59
N SER A 781 -25.61 -5.45 -22.47
CA SER A 781 -26.01 -5.28 -23.87
C SER A 781 -26.82 -6.47 -24.39
N PHE A 782 -27.66 -6.21 -25.37
CA PHE A 782 -28.42 -7.23 -26.10
C PHE A 782 -28.46 -6.90 -27.60
N MET A 783 -28.80 -7.89 -28.42
CA MET A 783 -28.96 -7.74 -29.87
C MET A 783 -30.39 -8.10 -30.26
N THR A 784 -31.08 -7.20 -30.97
CA THR A 784 -32.41 -7.47 -31.51
C THR A 784 -32.36 -8.53 -32.61
N LEU A 785 -33.41 -9.31 -32.73
CA LEU A 785 -33.46 -10.44 -33.67
C LEU A 785 -33.74 -9.97 -35.11
N SER A 786 -33.55 -10.87 -36.08
CA SER A 786 -34.03 -10.66 -37.44
C SER A 786 -35.55 -10.80 -37.51
N LEU A 787 -36.18 -10.21 -38.55
CA LEU A 787 -37.63 -10.35 -38.77
C LEU A 787 -38.01 -11.83 -38.88
N PRO A 788 -39.13 -12.27 -38.26
CA PRO A 788 -39.61 -13.63 -38.45
C PRO A 788 -39.91 -13.85 -39.94
N THR A 789 -39.19 -14.78 -40.56
CA THR A 789 -39.45 -15.20 -41.94
C THR A 789 -40.73 -16.06 -41.94
N ILE A 790 -41.78 -15.60 -42.62
CA ILE A 790 -42.99 -16.41 -42.83
C ILE A 790 -42.64 -17.47 -43.89
N PRO A 791 -42.65 -18.79 -43.58
CA PRO A 791 -42.33 -19.81 -44.56
C PRO A 791 -43.51 -19.95 -45.53
N THR A 792 -43.34 -19.49 -46.77
CA THR A 792 -44.18 -19.94 -47.88
C THR A 792 -43.49 -21.16 -48.50
N THR A 793 -44.13 -22.32 -48.35
CA THR A 793 -43.76 -23.65 -48.88
C THR A 793 -42.66 -24.40 -48.13
N PHE A 794 -43.04 -25.54 -47.54
CA PHE A 794 -42.13 -26.57 -47.06
C PHE A 794 -41.77 -27.52 -48.22
N GLY A 795 -40.48 -27.65 -48.50
CA GLY A 795 -39.86 -28.62 -49.41
C GLY A 795 -38.44 -28.96 -48.92
N PRO A 796 -37.92 -30.16 -49.20
CA PRO A 796 -37.05 -30.91 -48.30
C PRO A 796 -35.60 -30.39 -48.29
N ILE A 797 -35.05 -30.14 -47.10
CA ILE A 797 -33.63 -29.75 -46.94
C ILE A 797 -32.82 -30.99 -46.61
N SER A 798 -32.50 -31.76 -47.65
CA SER A 798 -31.27 -32.55 -47.71
C SER A 798 -30.18 -31.68 -48.32
N SER A 799 -29.73 -30.64 -47.62
CA SER A 799 -28.56 -29.85 -48.01
C SER A 799 -28.11 -28.93 -46.87
N ASN A 800 -27.52 -29.54 -45.83
CA ASN A 800 -26.45 -28.90 -45.05
C ASN A 800 -25.54 -29.98 -44.44
N ILE A 801 -25.22 -30.98 -45.26
CA ILE A 801 -24.23 -32.03 -44.98
C ILE A 801 -22.78 -31.49 -44.97
N ASP A 802 -22.59 -30.23 -45.36
CA ASP A 802 -21.27 -29.59 -45.39
C ASP A 802 -20.92 -28.80 -44.10
N LEU A 803 -21.84 -28.67 -43.14
CA LEU A 803 -21.50 -28.15 -41.80
C LEU A 803 -21.18 -29.27 -40.77
N ILE A 804 -21.31 -30.54 -41.14
CA ILE A 804 -21.11 -31.72 -40.27
C ILE A 804 -19.94 -32.58 -40.76
N LYS A 805 -18.84 -31.93 -41.18
CA LYS A 805 -17.57 -32.64 -41.51
C LYS A 805 -16.39 -32.32 -40.60
N ASN A 806 -16.59 -31.54 -39.53
CA ASN A 806 -15.53 -31.23 -38.56
C ASN A 806 -15.84 -31.66 -37.11
N ILE A 807 -16.81 -32.56 -36.89
CA ILE A 807 -17.04 -33.16 -35.56
C ILE A 807 -16.86 -34.68 -35.66
N SER A 808 -15.65 -35.10 -36.06
CA SER A 808 -15.15 -36.43 -35.75
C SER A 808 -13.82 -36.24 -35.02
N ASN A 809 -13.74 -36.78 -33.80
CA ASN A 809 -12.65 -36.67 -32.82
C ASN A 809 -12.73 -35.52 -31.80
N THR A 810 -13.90 -35.28 -31.21
CA THR A 810 -13.97 -34.61 -29.91
C THR A 810 -14.30 -35.64 -28.82
N GLU A 811 -13.32 -35.92 -27.96
CA GLU A 811 -13.42 -36.67 -26.70
C GLU A 811 -14.23 -35.91 -25.63
N ARG A 812 -15.34 -35.28 -26.02
CA ARG A 812 -16.24 -34.59 -25.08
C ARG A 812 -17.65 -35.16 -25.20
N ASP A 813 -18.28 -35.34 -24.04
CA ASP A 813 -19.64 -35.86 -23.94
C ASP A 813 -20.61 -35.00 -24.75
N LEU A 814 -21.48 -35.65 -25.51
CA LEU A 814 -22.49 -34.96 -26.31
C LEU A 814 -23.74 -34.78 -25.45
N VAL A 815 -24.10 -33.51 -25.21
CA VAL A 815 -25.30 -33.14 -24.44
C VAL A 815 -26.40 -32.72 -25.42
N LEU A 816 -27.49 -33.48 -25.46
CA LEU A 816 -28.70 -33.09 -26.18
C LEU A 816 -29.64 -32.39 -25.21
N THR A 817 -29.88 -31.09 -25.43
CA THR A 817 -30.85 -30.31 -24.66
C THR A 817 -31.95 -29.79 -25.60
N ARG A 818 -33.23 -29.99 -25.24
CA ARG A 818 -34.34 -29.20 -25.79
C ARG A 818 -34.92 -28.38 -24.65
N ALA A 819 -35.14 -27.10 -24.91
CA ALA A 819 -35.58 -26.12 -23.92
C ALA A 819 -36.73 -26.68 -23.06
N ASP A 820 -36.49 -26.68 -21.76
CA ASP A 820 -37.44 -27.01 -20.68
C ASP A 820 -37.84 -28.47 -20.48
N ILE A 821 -37.21 -29.49 -21.11
CA ILE A 821 -37.48 -30.91 -20.80
C ILE A 821 -36.18 -31.74 -20.78
N GLY A 822 -35.36 -31.55 -19.73
CA GLY A 822 -34.18 -32.38 -19.45
C GLY A 822 -33.11 -32.41 -20.55
N SER A 823 -32.07 -33.19 -20.32
CA SER A 823 -31.00 -33.46 -21.27
C SER A 823 -30.50 -34.89 -21.14
N ILE A 824 -30.03 -35.47 -22.25
CA ILE A 824 -29.40 -36.79 -22.24
C ILE A 824 -27.97 -36.62 -22.69
N THR A 825 -27.05 -37.17 -21.89
CA THR A 825 -25.62 -37.06 -22.13
C THR A 825 -25.04 -38.44 -22.45
N PHE A 826 -24.32 -38.51 -23.57
CA PHE A 826 -23.69 -39.74 -24.06
C PHE A 826 -22.18 -39.66 -23.96
N SER A 827 -21.55 -40.75 -23.50
CA SER A 827 -20.10 -40.91 -23.58
C SER A 827 -19.65 -41.26 -25.01
N PRO A 828 -18.40 -40.95 -25.42
CA PRO A 828 -17.97 -40.98 -26.82
C PRO A 828 -18.11 -42.37 -27.50
N GLY A 829 -18.72 -42.41 -28.70
CA GLY A 829 -18.83 -43.64 -29.51
C GLY A 829 -20.08 -43.78 -30.40
N LEU A 830 -20.89 -42.73 -30.58
CA LEU A 830 -22.16 -42.78 -31.32
C LEU A 830 -22.03 -42.24 -32.75
N ASP A 831 -22.51 -42.98 -33.76
CA ASP A 831 -22.72 -42.43 -35.11
C ASP A 831 -24.05 -41.65 -35.14
N LEU A 832 -23.94 -40.32 -35.19
CA LEU A 832 -25.07 -39.39 -35.09
C LEU A 832 -25.95 -39.35 -36.33
N LEU A 833 -25.43 -39.76 -37.50
CA LEU A 833 -26.18 -39.65 -38.76
C LEU A 833 -27.27 -40.70 -38.90
N GLU A 834 -27.10 -41.89 -38.32
CA GLU A 834 -28.09 -42.97 -38.43
C GLU A 834 -29.27 -42.83 -37.45
N ASN A 835 -29.08 -42.12 -36.33
CA ASN A 835 -30.00 -42.20 -35.19
C ASN A 835 -30.71 -40.88 -34.85
N ILE A 836 -30.63 -39.86 -35.71
CA ILE A 836 -31.10 -38.49 -35.40
C ILE A 836 -32.61 -38.43 -35.16
N ASN A 837 -33.40 -39.25 -35.86
CA ASN A 837 -34.85 -39.29 -35.70
C ASN A 837 -35.28 -40.03 -34.42
N GLU A 838 -34.49 -40.99 -33.95
CA GLU A 838 -34.72 -41.72 -32.69
C GLU A 838 -34.34 -40.86 -31.49
N LEU A 839 -33.26 -40.06 -31.62
CA LEU A 839 -32.86 -39.07 -30.63
C LEU A 839 -33.89 -37.93 -30.50
N LEU A 840 -34.51 -37.50 -31.61
CA LEU A 840 -35.59 -36.51 -31.59
C LEU A 840 -36.90 -37.03 -30.97
N GLN A 841 -37.11 -38.35 -30.91
CA GLN A 841 -38.30 -38.95 -30.26
C GLN A 841 -38.16 -39.08 -28.74
N LEU A 842 -36.95 -38.93 -28.17
CA LEU A 842 -36.72 -39.05 -26.71
C LEU A 842 -37.44 -37.99 -25.85
N GLU A 843 -37.96 -36.94 -26.48
CA GLU A 843 -38.56 -35.76 -25.84
C GLU A 843 -39.96 -35.98 -25.26
N GLU A 844 -40.69 -37.01 -25.69
CA GLU A 844 -42.04 -37.31 -25.18
C GLU A 844 -42.05 -38.35 -24.05
N TYR A 845 -40.88 -38.90 -23.69
CA TYR A 845 -40.81 -40.13 -22.90
C TYR A 845 -40.43 -39.96 -21.43
N LEU A 846 -40.13 -38.76 -20.94
CA LEU A 846 -39.80 -38.51 -19.52
C LEU A 846 -40.65 -37.40 -18.93
N ILE A 847 -41.48 -37.75 -17.95
CA ILE A 847 -42.29 -36.79 -17.20
C ILE A 847 -42.05 -37.01 -15.72
N VAL A 848 -41.63 -35.96 -15.01
CA VAL A 848 -41.57 -35.96 -13.54
C VAL A 848 -42.73 -35.13 -13.00
N GLU A 849 -43.50 -35.72 -12.11
CA GLU A 849 -44.65 -35.08 -11.45
C GLU A 849 -44.52 -35.21 -9.93
N TYR A 850 -44.96 -34.20 -9.18
CA TYR A 850 -45.15 -34.32 -7.73
C TYR A 850 -46.60 -34.69 -7.45
N VAL A 851 -46.83 -35.68 -6.59
CA VAL A 851 -48.17 -36.12 -6.18
C VAL A 851 -48.40 -35.67 -4.73
N PRO A 852 -49.01 -34.49 -4.49
CA PRO A 852 -48.99 -33.85 -3.17
C PRO A 852 -49.66 -34.69 -2.08
N ILE A 853 -50.74 -35.40 -2.43
CA ILE A 853 -51.54 -36.20 -1.48
C ILE A 853 -50.74 -37.40 -0.95
N LYS A 854 -49.81 -37.93 -1.75
CA LYS A 854 -48.95 -39.06 -1.35
C LYS A 854 -47.57 -38.61 -0.91
N ASN A 855 -47.23 -37.33 -1.12
CA ASN A 855 -45.93 -36.73 -0.83
C ASN A 855 -44.79 -37.52 -1.49
N ILE A 856 -44.96 -37.84 -2.77
CA ILE A 856 -43.96 -38.55 -3.59
C ILE A 856 -43.75 -37.83 -4.91
N PHE A 857 -42.54 -37.94 -5.46
CA PHE A 857 -42.22 -37.58 -6.84
C PHE A 857 -42.34 -38.84 -7.69
N ARG A 858 -42.98 -38.73 -8.86
CA ARG A 858 -43.07 -39.82 -9.81
C ARG A 858 -42.40 -39.43 -11.12
N ALA A 859 -41.38 -40.17 -11.54
CA ALA A 859 -40.84 -40.09 -12.89
C ALA A 859 -41.43 -41.23 -13.74
N ARG A 860 -42.07 -40.89 -14.86
CA ARG A 860 -42.61 -41.84 -15.83
C ARG A 860 -41.71 -41.88 -17.06
N ILE A 861 -41.24 -43.07 -17.42
CA ILE A 861 -40.28 -43.26 -18.52
C ILE A 861 -40.77 -44.33 -19.48
N HIS A 862 -40.72 -44.10 -20.79
CA HIS A 862 -41.09 -45.15 -21.77
C HIS A 862 -39.92 -46.08 -22.10
N SER A 863 -40.21 -47.38 -22.25
CA SER A 863 -39.22 -48.43 -22.43
C SER A 863 -38.47 -48.38 -23.76
N THR A 864 -39.06 -47.82 -24.81
CA THR A 864 -38.43 -47.67 -26.13
C THR A 864 -37.22 -46.76 -26.08
N GLY A 865 -37.35 -45.59 -25.43
CA GLY A 865 -36.23 -44.68 -25.20
C GLY A 865 -35.10 -45.33 -24.42
N LEU A 866 -35.41 -46.12 -23.39
CA LEU A 866 -34.41 -46.85 -22.60
C LEU A 866 -33.77 -48.02 -23.37
N SER A 867 -34.50 -48.69 -24.24
CA SER A 867 -33.98 -49.81 -25.05
C SER A 867 -32.91 -49.33 -26.04
N TYR A 868 -33.08 -48.13 -26.59
CA TYR A 868 -32.06 -47.48 -27.42
C TYR A 868 -30.78 -47.16 -26.62
N LEU A 869 -30.92 -46.78 -25.35
CA LEU A 869 -29.79 -46.47 -24.46
C LEU A 869 -29.10 -47.69 -23.85
N ALA A 870 -29.75 -48.86 -23.83
CA ALA A 870 -29.32 -50.04 -23.06
C ALA A 870 -27.89 -50.55 -23.38
N THR A 871 -27.37 -50.27 -24.57
CA THR A 871 -26.04 -50.71 -25.03
C THR A 871 -24.95 -49.64 -24.89
N LYS A 872 -25.28 -48.45 -24.37
CA LYS A 872 -24.42 -47.26 -24.39
C LYS A 872 -24.32 -46.63 -22.99
N PRO A 873 -23.14 -46.12 -22.55
CA PRO A 873 -23.05 -45.43 -21.28
C PRO A 873 -23.80 -44.10 -21.42
N ALA A 874 -24.91 -43.97 -20.70
CA ALA A 874 -25.78 -42.80 -20.80
C ALA A 874 -26.31 -42.40 -19.43
N VAL A 875 -26.43 -41.09 -19.24
CA VAL A 875 -27.05 -40.48 -18.07
C VAL A 875 -28.16 -39.55 -18.53
N ILE A 876 -29.32 -39.66 -17.89
CA ILE A 876 -30.46 -38.78 -18.13
C ILE A 876 -30.44 -37.69 -17.06
N GLN A 877 -30.45 -36.42 -17.46
CA GLN A 877 -30.52 -35.27 -16.56
C GLN A 877 -31.87 -34.56 -16.74
N TYR A 878 -32.48 -34.14 -15.65
CA TYR A 878 -33.72 -33.37 -15.65
C TYR A 878 -33.46 -32.02 -14.96
N LEU A 879 -33.21 -31.01 -15.78
CA LEU A 879 -32.82 -29.66 -15.36
C LEU A 879 -34.04 -28.85 -14.89
N ASN A 880 -33.81 -27.90 -13.98
CA ASN A 880 -34.79 -26.95 -13.44
C ASN A 880 -36.05 -27.62 -12.87
N ILE A 881 -35.87 -28.71 -12.11
CA ILE A 881 -36.98 -29.54 -11.65
C ILE A 881 -37.89 -28.82 -10.65
N SER A 882 -37.35 -28.00 -9.77
CA SER A 882 -38.11 -27.21 -8.79
C SER A 882 -39.03 -26.20 -9.48
N GLN A 883 -38.53 -25.53 -10.53
CA GLN A 883 -39.30 -24.58 -11.33
C GLN A 883 -40.44 -25.28 -12.08
N LYS A 884 -40.16 -26.43 -12.70
CA LYS A 884 -41.16 -27.19 -13.49
C LYS A 884 -42.24 -27.83 -12.64
N LEU A 885 -41.91 -28.25 -11.43
CA LEU A 885 -42.87 -28.79 -10.46
C LEU A 885 -43.60 -27.69 -9.68
N GLY A 886 -43.09 -26.45 -9.71
CA GLY A 886 -43.64 -25.32 -8.96
C GLY A 886 -43.47 -25.48 -7.44
N ILE A 887 -42.34 -26.05 -6.99
CA ILE A 887 -42.07 -26.35 -5.58
C ILE A 887 -40.74 -25.71 -5.19
N THR A 888 -40.70 -24.96 -4.09
CA THR A 888 -39.48 -24.33 -3.57
C THR A 888 -38.91 -25.12 -2.38
N GLY A 889 -37.58 -25.03 -2.17
CA GLY A 889 -36.91 -25.67 -1.03
C GLY A 889 -36.70 -27.19 -1.15
N LEU A 890 -36.66 -27.71 -2.38
CA LEU A 890 -36.29 -29.12 -2.62
C LEU A 890 -34.82 -29.34 -2.24
N THR A 891 -34.57 -30.27 -1.32
CA THR A 891 -33.23 -30.74 -0.96
C THR A 891 -33.00 -32.15 -1.53
N GLU A 892 -31.75 -32.55 -1.72
CA GLU A 892 -31.38 -33.90 -2.17
C GLU A 892 -32.09 -34.99 -1.35
N ASP A 893 -32.02 -34.90 -0.02
CA ASP A 893 -32.64 -35.87 0.87
C ASP A 893 -34.18 -35.90 0.77
N ASN A 894 -34.84 -34.74 0.61
CA ASN A 894 -36.30 -34.69 0.50
C ASN A 894 -36.78 -35.20 -0.86
N PHE A 895 -36.01 -34.96 -1.92
CA PHE A 895 -36.37 -35.37 -3.27
C PHE A 895 -36.06 -36.86 -3.51
N LYS A 896 -34.81 -37.29 -3.30
CA LYS A 896 -34.34 -38.66 -3.59
C LYS A 896 -35.06 -39.71 -2.75
N ASN A 897 -35.28 -39.47 -1.45
CA ASN A 897 -35.98 -40.41 -0.57
C ASN A 897 -37.49 -40.54 -0.89
N ARG A 898 -38.04 -39.69 -1.76
CA ARG A 898 -39.46 -39.67 -2.13
C ARG A 898 -39.69 -39.86 -3.63
N LEU A 899 -38.64 -40.12 -4.41
CA LEU A 899 -38.72 -40.34 -5.85
C LEU A 899 -39.05 -41.80 -6.17
N TYR A 900 -40.07 -42.00 -7.00
CA TYR A 900 -40.46 -43.29 -7.57
C TYR A 900 -40.39 -43.21 -9.08
N ILE A 901 -39.66 -44.13 -9.70
CA ILE A 901 -39.51 -44.22 -11.15
C ILE A 901 -40.40 -45.38 -11.61
N SER A 902 -41.15 -45.15 -12.67
CA SER A 902 -42.06 -46.13 -13.26
C SER A 902 -41.83 -46.18 -14.77
N VAL A 903 -41.51 -47.36 -15.28
CA VAL A 903 -41.26 -47.56 -16.70
C VAL A 903 -42.53 -48.09 -17.38
N TYR A 904 -42.93 -47.49 -18.49
CA TYR A 904 -44.11 -47.86 -19.27
C TYR A 904 -43.69 -48.34 -20.66
N ASN A 905 -44.43 -49.27 -21.26
CA ASN A 905 -44.23 -49.62 -22.67
C ASN A 905 -44.91 -48.60 -23.60
N ASP A 906 -44.73 -48.76 -24.92
CA ASP A 906 -45.30 -47.84 -25.93
C ASP A 906 -46.83 -47.83 -25.98
N SER A 907 -47.49 -48.72 -25.24
CA SER A 907 -48.94 -48.76 -25.04
C SER A 907 -49.35 -48.29 -23.65
N ASP A 908 -48.51 -47.50 -22.98
CA ASP A 908 -48.73 -46.92 -21.65
C ASP A 908 -49.03 -47.93 -20.53
N THR A 909 -48.53 -49.16 -20.68
CA THR A 909 -48.68 -50.21 -19.66
C THR A 909 -47.43 -50.28 -18.79
N LEU A 910 -47.60 -50.28 -17.46
CA LEU A 910 -46.50 -50.33 -16.50
C LEU A 910 -45.69 -51.63 -16.63
N VAL A 911 -44.37 -51.50 -16.71
CA VAL A 911 -43.39 -52.59 -16.74
C VAL A 911 -42.95 -52.92 -15.31
N SER A 912 -42.88 -54.21 -14.97
CA SER A 912 -42.79 -54.67 -13.57
C SER A 912 -41.38 -54.76 -12.97
N ASN A 913 -40.31 -54.45 -13.71
CA ASN A 913 -38.94 -54.59 -13.21
C ASN A 913 -38.12 -53.32 -13.51
N THR A 914 -38.26 -52.27 -12.70
CA THR A 914 -37.61 -50.96 -12.92
C THR A 914 -36.12 -50.94 -12.56
N ASP A 915 -35.70 -51.81 -11.65
CA ASP A 915 -34.32 -51.86 -11.14
C ASP A 915 -33.34 -52.42 -12.18
N SER A 916 -33.88 -53.14 -13.17
CA SER A 916 -33.14 -53.54 -14.37
C SER A 916 -33.07 -52.43 -15.43
N TYR A 917 -33.24 -51.15 -15.08
CA TYR A 917 -33.01 -50.02 -15.99
C TYR A 917 -32.09 -48.93 -15.42
N PHE A 918 -32.02 -48.78 -14.10
CA PHE A 918 -31.32 -47.64 -13.46
C PHE A 918 -30.43 -48.06 -12.29
N SER A 919 -29.32 -47.34 -12.12
CA SER A 919 -28.47 -47.47 -10.93
C SER A 919 -29.04 -46.60 -9.81
N TRP A 920 -29.99 -47.11 -9.02
CA TRP A 920 -30.67 -46.35 -7.97
C TRP A 920 -29.75 -45.70 -6.94
N ASP A 921 -28.64 -46.36 -6.58
CA ASP A 921 -27.67 -45.80 -5.62
C ASP A 921 -27.03 -44.49 -6.13
N ASN A 922 -26.91 -44.36 -7.46
CA ASN A 922 -26.24 -43.25 -8.13
C ASN A 922 -27.20 -42.20 -8.70
N VAL A 923 -28.52 -42.34 -8.46
CA VAL A 923 -29.47 -41.26 -8.73
C VAL A 923 -29.18 -40.11 -7.77
N THR A 924 -28.91 -38.91 -8.25
CA THR A 924 -28.64 -37.73 -7.40
C THR A 924 -29.52 -36.57 -7.79
N TYR A 925 -29.78 -35.67 -6.84
CA TYR A 925 -30.43 -34.40 -7.11
C TYR A 925 -29.55 -33.30 -6.55
N ASP A 926 -29.07 -32.42 -7.42
CA ASP A 926 -28.29 -31.25 -7.01
C ASP A 926 -29.24 -30.06 -6.79
N PRO A 927 -29.42 -29.59 -5.54
CA PRO A 927 -30.30 -28.48 -5.23
C PRO A 927 -29.70 -27.12 -5.64
N VAL A 928 -28.38 -27.03 -5.86
CA VAL A 928 -27.71 -25.79 -6.30
C VAL A 928 -27.97 -25.56 -7.78
N THR A 929 -27.89 -26.61 -8.59
CA THR A 929 -28.13 -26.54 -10.05
C THR A 929 -29.55 -26.97 -10.45
N ASP A 930 -30.42 -27.25 -9.47
CA ASP A 930 -31.81 -27.70 -9.64
C ASP A 930 -31.96 -28.88 -10.63
N THR A 931 -31.06 -29.86 -10.56
CA THR A 931 -30.92 -30.90 -11.57
C THR A 931 -31.00 -32.32 -10.98
N LEU A 932 -31.93 -33.13 -11.49
CA LEU A 932 -32.01 -34.57 -11.18
C LEU A 932 -31.19 -35.38 -12.18
N ILE A 933 -30.35 -36.28 -11.70
CA ILE A 933 -29.48 -37.12 -12.52
C ILE A 933 -29.87 -38.59 -12.33
N LEU A 934 -30.20 -39.27 -13.44
CA LEU A 934 -30.63 -40.67 -13.50
C LEU A 934 -29.66 -41.49 -14.37
N PRO A 935 -28.72 -42.24 -13.76
CA PRO A 935 -27.83 -43.12 -14.50
C PRO A 935 -28.55 -44.35 -15.02
N VAL A 936 -28.46 -44.60 -16.33
CA VAL A 936 -29.04 -45.78 -16.98
C VAL A 936 -28.05 -46.95 -16.87
N ASN A 937 -28.52 -48.09 -16.39
CA ASN A 937 -27.68 -49.29 -16.31
C ASN A 937 -27.50 -49.90 -17.71
N HIS A 938 -26.33 -50.50 -17.96
CA HIS A 938 -26.06 -51.26 -19.18
C HIS A 938 -26.75 -52.64 -19.14
N PHE A 939 -27.56 -52.98 -20.15
CA PHE A 939 -28.17 -54.32 -20.26
C PHE A 939 -28.08 -54.88 -21.67
N SER A 940 -27.98 -56.22 -21.76
CA SER A 940 -27.84 -56.95 -23.02
C SER A 940 -29.07 -57.77 -23.45
N GLU A 941 -30.10 -57.94 -22.62
CA GLU A 941 -31.33 -58.69 -22.99
C GLU A 941 -32.59 -58.19 -22.25
N TYR A 942 -33.74 -58.20 -22.95
CA TYR A 942 -35.07 -57.83 -22.45
C TYR A 942 -35.98 -59.08 -22.38
N VAL A 943 -36.63 -59.34 -21.24
CA VAL A 943 -37.68 -60.38 -21.14
C VAL A 943 -39.03 -59.72 -20.84
N LEU A 944 -39.94 -59.75 -21.81
CA LEU A 944 -41.33 -59.31 -21.65
C LEU A 944 -42.12 -60.39 -20.88
N GLY A 945 -42.36 -60.13 -19.58
CA GLY A 945 -43.20 -60.96 -18.73
C GLY A 945 -44.69 -60.73 -18.99
N THR A 946 -45.37 -61.78 -19.44
CA THR A 946 -46.83 -61.86 -19.66
C THR A 946 -47.65 -61.66 -18.39
N ASN A 947 -48.80 -60.99 -18.54
CA ASN A 947 -49.95 -60.90 -17.62
C ASN A 947 -50.09 -62.01 -16.55
N GLN A 948 -50.29 -61.61 -15.29
CA GLN A 948 -51.24 -62.29 -14.39
C GLN A 948 -51.97 -61.31 -13.45
N LEU A 949 -53.25 -61.64 -13.28
CA LEU A 949 -54.30 -60.96 -12.52
C LEU A 949 -54.19 -61.18 -11.01
N ALA A 950 -54.64 -60.16 -10.27
CA ALA A 950 -55.43 -60.22 -9.04
C ALA A 950 -54.83 -60.67 -7.69
N GLN A 951 -55.37 -59.98 -6.66
CA GLN A 951 -55.55 -60.37 -5.24
C GLN A 951 -54.54 -59.85 -4.19
N THR A 952 -54.97 -58.75 -3.56
CA THR A 952 -55.10 -58.53 -2.10
C THR A 952 -53.94 -58.89 -1.16
N GLY A 953 -53.46 -57.86 -0.44
CA GLY A 953 -53.29 -57.95 1.02
C GLY A 953 -51.88 -57.75 1.58
N MET A 954 -51.77 -56.72 2.45
CA MET A 954 -50.95 -56.70 3.67
C MET A 954 -49.41 -56.73 3.59
N ASN A 955 -48.83 -55.57 3.96
CA ASN A 955 -47.99 -55.35 5.14
C ASN A 955 -46.51 -55.82 5.17
N ILE A 956 -45.69 -54.95 5.81
CA ILE A 956 -44.38 -55.12 6.52
C ILE A 956 -43.03 -55.20 5.74
N LEU A 957 -42.27 -54.09 5.77
CA LEU A 957 -40.88 -53.85 6.28
C LEU A 957 -39.85 -55.03 6.41
N PRO A 958 -38.52 -54.77 6.57
CA PRO A 958 -37.43 -54.38 5.62
C PRO A 958 -36.17 -55.32 5.74
N VAL A 959 -34.96 -54.90 5.27
CA VAL A 959 -33.57 -55.16 5.82
C VAL A 959 -32.47 -55.53 4.77
N LEU A 960 -31.55 -54.58 4.52
CA LEU A 960 -30.07 -54.61 4.76
C LEU A 960 -29.12 -55.59 3.98
N LEU A 961 -27.95 -55.09 3.47
CA LEU A 961 -26.57 -55.31 4.02
C LEU A 961 -25.36 -55.39 3.01
N ILE A 962 -24.38 -54.47 3.15
CA ILE A 962 -22.86 -54.54 3.15
C ILE A 962 -21.96 -54.78 1.87
N ALA A 963 -21.13 -53.74 1.59
CA ALA A 963 -19.64 -53.56 1.49
C ALA A 963 -18.64 -54.54 0.80
N LEU A 964 -17.62 -54.00 0.09
CA LEU A 964 -16.16 -53.91 0.46
C LEU A 964 -15.15 -53.67 -0.73
N GLY A 965 -14.15 -52.78 -0.50
CA GLY A 965 -12.72 -52.83 -0.96
C GLY A 965 -12.36 -52.18 -2.31
N MET A 966 -11.23 -51.49 -2.57
CA MET A 966 -9.94 -51.19 -1.88
C MET A 966 -9.23 -49.98 -2.58
N PHE A 967 -8.34 -49.28 -1.85
CA PHE A 967 -7.41 -48.21 -2.31
C PHE A 967 -5.98 -48.72 -2.53
N THR A 968 -5.17 -48.03 -3.37
CA THR A 968 -3.72 -47.76 -3.14
C THR A 968 -3.28 -46.41 -3.76
N SER A 969 -2.32 -45.75 -3.11
CA SER A 969 -2.04 -44.31 -2.93
C SER A 969 -0.78 -43.74 -3.63
N ILE A 970 -0.54 -42.41 -3.53
CA ILE A 970 0.67 -41.80 -2.90
C ILE A 970 0.49 -40.27 -2.73
N SER A 971 0.72 -39.77 -1.51
CA SER A 971 1.24 -38.42 -1.15
C SER A 971 2.03 -38.53 0.17
N VAL A 972 3.10 -37.75 0.29
CA VAL A 972 4.14 -37.80 1.34
C VAL A 972 3.64 -37.26 2.69
N VAL A 973 3.99 -37.94 3.80
CA VAL A 973 3.75 -37.49 5.20
C VAL A 973 5.05 -37.59 6.01
N ARG A 974 5.37 -36.53 6.77
CA ARG A 974 6.51 -36.41 7.70
C ARG A 974 6.18 -37.12 9.03
N ILE A 975 7.07 -37.95 9.57
CA ILE A 975 6.88 -38.69 10.85
C ILE A 975 7.83 -38.13 11.92
N ILE A 976 7.30 -37.78 13.09
CA ILE A 976 8.07 -37.47 14.32
C ILE A 976 8.00 -38.69 15.25
N LYS A 977 9.12 -39.12 15.83
CA LYS A 977 9.16 -40.23 16.80
C LYS A 977 9.55 -39.72 18.19
N LYS A 978 8.68 -39.94 19.19
CA LYS A 978 8.92 -39.63 20.61
C LYS A 978 9.05 -40.92 21.43
N ARG A 979 10.07 -41.02 22.29
CA ARG A 979 10.13 -42.01 23.39
C ARG A 979 10.92 -41.40 24.55
N ASP A 980 10.29 -41.35 25.73
CA ASP A 980 10.85 -40.93 27.02
C ASP A 980 11.46 -39.51 27.08
N ASP A 981 10.63 -38.51 26.72
CA ASP A 981 10.77 -37.07 27.03
C ASP A 981 12.09 -36.34 26.71
N LYS A 982 12.88 -36.81 25.74
CA LYS A 982 13.80 -35.93 24.98
C LYS A 982 13.81 -36.25 23.48
N ILE A 983 13.79 -35.20 22.65
CA ILE A 983 14.00 -35.30 21.19
C ILE A 983 15.50 -35.32 20.94
N VAL A 984 15.98 -36.33 20.20
CA VAL A 984 17.38 -36.49 19.81
C VAL A 984 17.42 -36.54 18.28
N GLU A 985 17.48 -35.36 17.69
CA GLU A 985 17.68 -35.03 16.26
C GLU A 985 16.61 -35.40 15.21
N THR A 986 16.63 -34.60 14.14
CA THR A 986 15.55 -34.28 13.17
C THR A 986 15.59 -35.12 11.90
#